data_AF-A0A933NGA3-F1
#
_entry.id   AF-A0A933NGA3-F1
#
_cell.length_a   1.000
_cell.length_b   1.000
_cell.length_c   1.000
_cell.angle_alpha   90.00
_cell.angle_beta   90.00
_cell.angle_gamma   90.00
#
_symmetry.space_group_name_H-M   'P 1'
#
loop_
_entity.id
_entity.type
_entity.pdbx_description
1 polymer ?
#
loop_
_entity_poly.entity_id
_entity_poly.type
_entity_poly.pdbx_seq_one_letter_code
_entity_poly.pdbx_strand_id
1 'polypeptide(L)'
;MKINARLHGLDARLFPCGLAAAAGRAEFTYYPHVSILSGRMSDRAREREVVRGFILAEQERQGNRGRLEPADLDRLLDDRLETVQVRCELRTLSDVIRDEQVQRIDLLKVDVERSELDVLRGLSGQDWPKVRQLVVEVHDDQGDLAAIVDLLEARGFETAVEQESSLSSTRLSNVYARRPGAAGPPGGAPGPRTSGTRFFSPGVLVDHLRTRVKERLPEYMVPSAFVLLEQLPLTANGKVDRRALPSPDAALAVDEARHVDPRNAEEESLARIWAEVLGRPRVSATANFFDLGGDSILGLLVVSRANRAGLPVTLKQLFQYQTLSDLAAVCGRPSARSVDEVARAGPVPLTPIQGWFFQQELAEPHHFDQAFLVRSRRRVDPAILASALTRVVEHHDALRLRFRSTPAGWVQQLEETVDPVPVSVFEPGGPSPERSGARVREAVARANAGLDLARGPLVRAVVFPGSAGPAGPDPDRILLVAHHLVVDGVSWHILLEDLATACSQLAAGQAVELSPRTASYASWARRLAEVRSSGLDQDEVDHWNVLDRAGEWTVPIDHPGGENTRALADEVTVRLGAEETAALLGAAADGRGAPVNVLLLTALVQALTGWTGQRSVRIDLEGHGRDESLTGLDVTRTVGWFTSLYPAVFALDQRQPAGDRVRSIREQIGRTPGNGVGYGMLRYLDRSTRGPVRSAVLFNYLGRLDGGLAGSSVFAPPLELARPLQSPRQQRQYLLEVDGWMSDGLVVGFTFGRKLHRRATVEALVGAFTAALGELIRGASTAAVERGPRALTSPGVEAPRLARVLRRLRPGRDPGPSPRIESIDPLTPAQQGMLFGSLAAPGAGVHVEQLILTLDGPIDLETLTEAWRRVVARHAALRTAFLWEEEVDPVQVVVDPVDLECRREDWTSLDRETAAARLETLLAADRRHGFDLCRPPPMRIALLSLARDRLWLVWSFHHLAVDGWCLPIVLGEVGELHDALRQGRPARLPPVRPYRDYVSWLSRQDPAGPERFWRRTLEGVDLPTPLG
;
A
#
# COMPACT_ATOMS: atom_id res chain seq x y z
N MET A 1 -5.84 -24.23 -20.45
CA MET A 1 -6.12 -25.56 -19.84
C MET A 1 -5.06 -26.07 -18.85
N LYS A 2 -3.77 -26.25 -19.22
CA LYS A 2 -2.69 -26.72 -18.29
C LYS A 2 -2.56 -25.89 -16.99
N ILE A 3 -2.85 -24.60 -17.08
CA ILE A 3 -2.87 -23.67 -15.94
C ILE A 3 -4.04 -23.99 -14.99
N ASN A 4 -5.26 -24.20 -15.51
CA ASN A 4 -6.44 -24.58 -14.71
C ASN A 4 -6.26 -25.93 -14.01
N ALA A 5 -5.68 -26.93 -14.65
CA ALA A 5 -5.43 -28.22 -14.03
C ALA A 5 -4.45 -28.14 -12.83
N ARG A 6 -3.33 -27.44 -13.01
CA ARG A 6 -2.37 -27.16 -11.93
C ARG A 6 -2.92 -26.23 -10.83
N LEU A 7 -3.94 -25.41 -11.13
CA LEU A 7 -4.66 -24.58 -10.14
C LEU A 7 -5.50 -25.43 -9.19
N HIS A 8 -6.08 -26.53 -9.67
CA HIS A 8 -6.98 -27.39 -8.88
C HIS A 8 -6.31 -28.66 -8.33
N GLY A 9 -4.99 -28.80 -8.45
CA GLY A 9 -4.26 -29.99 -8.00
C GLY A 9 -4.59 -31.26 -8.81
N LEU A 10 -5.12 -31.08 -10.02
CA LEU A 10 -5.47 -32.17 -10.93
C LEU A 10 -4.27 -32.43 -11.85
N ASP A 11 -3.86 -33.69 -11.97
CA ASP A 11 -2.81 -34.12 -12.89
C ASP A 11 -3.40 -34.29 -14.31
N ALA A 12 -3.73 -33.17 -14.96
CA ALA A 12 -4.34 -33.22 -16.29
C ALA A 12 -3.30 -33.44 -17.38
N ARG A 13 -3.50 -34.51 -18.16
CA ARG A 13 -2.74 -34.80 -19.38
C ARG A 13 -3.43 -34.15 -20.58
N LEU A 14 -2.64 -33.52 -21.45
CA LEU A 14 -3.12 -32.97 -22.72
C LEU A 14 -2.68 -33.89 -23.86
N PHE A 15 -3.62 -34.18 -24.77
CA PHE A 15 -3.39 -35.00 -25.94
C PHE A 15 -3.37 -34.11 -27.18
N PRO A 16 -2.24 -34.00 -27.90
CA PRO A 16 -2.12 -33.13 -29.07
C PRO A 16 -2.71 -33.79 -30.34
N CYS A 17 -3.98 -34.19 -30.28
CA CYS A 17 -4.71 -34.81 -31.38
C CYS A 17 -6.16 -34.29 -31.42
N GLY A 18 -6.78 -34.31 -32.59
CA GLY A 18 -8.23 -34.16 -32.70
C GLY A 18 -8.96 -35.45 -32.33
N LEU A 19 -10.20 -35.34 -31.86
CA LEU A 19 -11.06 -36.49 -31.59
C LEU A 19 -12.09 -36.64 -32.71
N ALA A 20 -12.33 -37.87 -33.16
CA ALA A 20 -13.33 -38.17 -34.19
C ALA A 20 -13.89 -39.59 -34.03
N ALA A 21 -14.90 -39.93 -34.83
CA ALA A 21 -15.52 -41.24 -34.85
C ALA A 21 -14.57 -42.37 -35.30
N ALA A 22 -13.54 -42.04 -36.09
CA ALA A 22 -12.50 -42.96 -36.54
C ALA A 22 -11.13 -42.27 -36.54
N ALA A 23 -10.07 -43.04 -36.30
CA ALA A 23 -8.70 -42.53 -36.40
C ALA A 23 -8.34 -42.17 -37.84
N GLY A 24 -7.53 -41.14 -38.03
CA GLY A 24 -7.17 -40.66 -39.35
C GLY A 24 -6.40 -39.34 -39.31
N ARG A 25 -6.50 -38.57 -40.39
CA ARG A 25 -5.94 -37.22 -40.46
C ARG A 25 -7.00 -36.24 -40.97
N ALA A 26 -7.02 -35.05 -40.41
CA ALA A 26 -7.83 -33.94 -40.89
C ALA A 26 -6.95 -32.75 -41.19
N GLU A 27 -7.26 -32.07 -42.29
CA GLU A 27 -6.75 -30.73 -42.54
C GLU A 27 -7.76 -29.74 -41.95
N PHE A 28 -7.24 -28.82 -41.14
CA PHE A 28 -7.98 -27.71 -40.57
C PHE A 28 -7.51 -26.42 -41.23
N THR A 29 -8.46 -25.55 -41.54
CA THR A 29 -8.15 -24.23 -42.07
C THR A 29 -7.83 -23.32 -40.89
N TYR A 30 -6.56 -22.97 -40.73
CA TYR A 30 -6.11 -21.95 -39.80
C TYR A 30 -6.09 -20.60 -40.49
N TYR A 31 -6.67 -19.59 -39.85
CA TYR A 31 -6.64 -18.20 -40.32
C TYR A 31 -5.65 -17.44 -39.43
N PRO A 32 -4.39 -17.24 -39.87
CA PRO A 32 -3.33 -16.69 -39.02
C PRO A 32 -3.64 -15.27 -38.54
N HIS A 33 -4.30 -14.49 -39.38
CA HIS A 33 -4.61 -13.09 -39.14
C HIS A 33 -5.75 -12.85 -38.15
N VAL A 34 -6.51 -13.89 -37.77
CA VAL A 34 -7.57 -13.82 -36.74
C VAL A 34 -7.44 -14.89 -35.66
N SER A 35 -6.38 -15.71 -35.69
CA SER A 35 -6.09 -16.76 -34.70
C SER A 35 -7.24 -17.76 -34.51
N ILE A 36 -8.02 -18.05 -35.56
CA ILE A 36 -9.13 -19.01 -35.55
C ILE A 36 -8.71 -20.26 -36.32
N LEU A 37 -8.96 -21.43 -35.73
CA LEU A 37 -8.87 -22.73 -36.41
C LEU A 37 -10.30 -23.18 -36.71
N SER A 38 -10.73 -23.08 -37.97
CA SER A 38 -12.09 -23.46 -38.37
C SER A 38 -12.15 -24.93 -38.78
N GLY A 39 -13.23 -25.61 -38.42
CA GLY A 39 -13.48 -27.01 -38.74
C GLY A 39 -13.49 -27.31 -40.25
N ARG A 40 -13.43 -28.60 -40.60
CA ARG A 40 -13.36 -29.11 -41.98
C ARG A 40 -14.35 -28.38 -42.91
N MET A 41 -13.80 -27.66 -43.88
CA MET A 41 -14.48 -26.96 -44.99
C MET A 41 -15.09 -25.59 -44.67
N SER A 42 -14.23 -24.59 -44.48
CA SER A 42 -14.57 -23.23 -44.87
C SER A 42 -14.34 -23.04 -46.38
N ASP A 43 -15.41 -22.83 -47.14
CA ASP A 43 -15.33 -22.50 -48.56
C ASP A 43 -14.90 -21.04 -48.69
N ARG A 44 -13.60 -20.83 -48.93
CA ARG A 44 -12.97 -19.51 -49.05
C ARG A 44 -13.67 -18.64 -50.11
N ALA A 45 -14.17 -19.23 -51.19
CA ALA A 45 -14.86 -18.48 -52.24
C ALA A 45 -16.22 -17.97 -51.75
N ARG A 46 -16.96 -18.82 -51.01
CA ARG A 46 -18.25 -18.45 -50.43
C ARG A 46 -18.12 -17.44 -49.28
N GLU A 47 -17.13 -17.60 -48.41
CA GLU A 47 -16.83 -16.62 -47.35
C GLU A 47 -16.41 -15.27 -47.96
N ARG A 48 -15.55 -15.30 -48.99
CA ARG A 48 -15.18 -14.10 -49.74
C ARG A 48 -16.40 -13.43 -50.35
N GLU A 49 -17.31 -14.18 -50.97
CA GLU A 49 -18.50 -13.64 -51.61
C GLU A 49 -19.46 -13.01 -50.59
N VAL A 50 -19.66 -13.64 -49.43
CA VAL A 50 -20.50 -13.10 -48.34
C VAL A 50 -19.91 -11.81 -47.80
N VAL A 51 -18.61 -11.79 -47.48
CA VAL A 51 -17.94 -10.62 -46.93
C VAL A 51 -17.86 -9.49 -47.97
N ARG A 52 -17.58 -9.82 -49.23
CA ARG A 52 -17.59 -8.87 -50.36
C ARG A 52 -18.97 -8.28 -50.58
N GLY A 53 -20.01 -9.12 -50.56
CA GLY A 53 -21.41 -8.68 -50.68
C GLY A 53 -21.81 -7.73 -49.56
N PHE A 54 -21.38 -8.02 -48.32
CA PHE A 54 -21.61 -7.16 -47.17
C PHE A 54 -20.91 -5.80 -47.32
N ILE A 55 -19.64 -5.79 -47.73
CA ILE A 55 -18.85 -4.56 -47.90
C ILE A 55 -19.39 -3.70 -49.05
N LEU A 56 -19.75 -4.30 -50.19
CA LEU A 56 -20.32 -3.57 -51.34
C LEU A 56 -21.71 -3.01 -51.04
N ALA A 57 -22.57 -3.77 -50.35
CA ALA A 57 -23.88 -3.30 -49.90
C ALA A 57 -23.75 -2.11 -48.94
N GLU A 58 -22.72 -2.12 -48.08
CA GLU A 58 -22.43 -1.04 -47.15
C GLU A 58 -21.87 0.21 -47.86
N GLN A 59 -21.06 0.04 -48.92
CA GLN A 59 -20.61 1.15 -49.77
C GLN A 59 -21.77 1.84 -50.51
N GLU A 60 -22.73 1.06 -51.03
CA GLU A 60 -23.93 1.60 -51.66
C GLU A 60 -24.82 2.34 -50.65
N ARG A 61 -25.01 1.79 -49.45
CA ARG A 61 -25.82 2.43 -48.38
C ARG A 61 -25.26 3.78 -47.94
N GLN A 62 -23.94 3.94 -47.95
CA GLN A 62 -23.27 5.16 -47.51
C GLN A 62 -23.06 6.18 -48.63
N GLY A 63 -23.59 5.94 -49.84
CA GLY A 63 -23.45 6.86 -50.98
C GLY A 63 -22.03 6.93 -51.57
N ASN A 64 -21.14 6.02 -51.20
CA ASN A 64 -19.72 6.00 -51.60
C ASN A 64 -19.49 5.09 -52.81
N ARG A 65 -20.31 5.21 -53.86
CA ARG A 65 -20.07 4.47 -55.12
C ARG A 65 -18.73 4.90 -55.72
N GLY A 66 -17.76 3.98 -55.74
CA GLY A 66 -16.44 4.16 -56.40
C GLY A 66 -15.25 4.50 -55.49
N ARG A 67 -15.36 4.38 -54.16
CA ARG A 67 -14.25 4.74 -53.25
C ARG A 67 -13.22 3.64 -53.00
N LEU A 68 -13.58 2.38 -53.25
CA LEU A 68 -12.64 1.27 -53.38
C LEU A 68 -12.89 0.67 -54.76
N GLU A 69 -11.87 0.69 -55.62
CA GLU A 69 -11.94 -0.04 -56.88
C GLU A 69 -12.09 -1.54 -56.58
N PRO A 70 -12.90 -2.31 -57.33
CA PRO A 70 -13.12 -3.72 -57.07
C PRO A 70 -11.83 -4.54 -56.89
N ALA A 71 -10.76 -4.15 -57.59
CA ALA A 71 -9.44 -4.78 -57.49
C ALA A 71 -8.73 -4.55 -56.14
N ASP A 72 -9.01 -3.46 -55.44
CA ASP A 72 -8.44 -3.16 -54.13
C ASP A 72 -9.18 -3.87 -53.01
N LEU A 73 -10.51 -3.99 -53.14
CA LEU A 73 -11.32 -4.83 -52.25
C LEU A 73 -10.94 -6.30 -52.40
N ASP A 74 -10.72 -6.75 -53.64
CA ASP A 74 -10.30 -8.11 -53.91
C ASP A 74 -8.92 -8.41 -53.31
N ARG A 75 -7.95 -7.49 -53.39
CA ARG A 75 -6.66 -7.60 -52.70
C ARG A 75 -6.78 -7.68 -51.18
N LEU A 76 -7.59 -6.81 -50.56
CA LEU A 76 -7.77 -6.79 -49.10
C LEU A 76 -8.43 -8.06 -48.57
N LEU A 77 -9.38 -8.62 -49.32
CA LEU A 77 -10.00 -9.91 -48.98
C LEU A 77 -9.01 -11.06 -49.18
N ASP A 78 -8.16 -11.00 -50.20
CA ASP A 78 -7.12 -12.00 -50.44
C ASP A 78 -6.09 -12.04 -49.30
N ASP A 79 -5.67 -10.87 -48.78
CA ASP A 79 -4.74 -10.77 -47.65
C ASP A 79 -5.37 -11.22 -46.32
N ARG A 80 -6.63 -10.85 -46.03
CA ARG A 80 -7.29 -11.20 -44.76
C ARG A 80 -7.76 -12.64 -44.67
N LEU A 81 -8.14 -13.26 -45.79
CA LEU A 81 -8.56 -14.66 -45.86
C LEU A 81 -7.38 -15.57 -46.22
N GLU A 82 -6.15 -15.18 -45.90
CA GLU A 82 -5.00 -16.06 -46.01
C GLU A 82 -5.17 -17.22 -45.02
N THR A 83 -5.12 -18.44 -45.54
CA THR A 83 -5.36 -19.65 -44.77
C THR A 83 -4.16 -20.56 -44.82
N VAL A 84 -3.81 -21.13 -43.68
CA VAL A 84 -2.83 -22.21 -43.58
C VAL A 84 -3.57 -23.51 -43.32
N GLN A 85 -3.31 -24.53 -44.12
CA GLN A 85 -3.85 -25.86 -43.87
C GLN A 85 -3.00 -26.55 -42.81
N VAL A 86 -3.59 -26.79 -41.65
CA VAL A 86 -2.95 -27.48 -40.52
C VAL A 86 -3.40 -28.93 -40.52
N ARG A 87 -2.46 -29.83 -40.77
CA ARG A 87 -2.70 -31.28 -40.67
C ARG A 87 -2.69 -31.69 -39.20
N CYS A 88 -3.82 -32.16 -38.71
CA CYS A 88 -3.96 -32.72 -37.37
C CYS A 88 -4.23 -34.23 -37.46
N GLU A 89 -3.59 -34.98 -36.57
CA GLU A 89 -3.90 -36.39 -36.36
C GLU A 89 -5.22 -36.51 -35.61
N LEU A 90 -6.13 -37.31 -36.16
CA LEU A 90 -7.40 -37.66 -35.52
C LEU A 90 -7.28 -39.03 -34.86
N ARG A 91 -7.77 -39.11 -33.63
CA ARG A 91 -7.84 -40.35 -32.85
C ARG A 91 -9.26 -40.56 -32.36
N THR A 92 -9.62 -41.81 -32.10
CA THR A 92 -10.89 -42.07 -31.41
C THR A 92 -10.70 -41.88 -29.90
N LEU A 93 -11.78 -41.57 -29.17
CA LEU A 93 -11.71 -41.48 -27.71
C LEU A 93 -11.31 -42.83 -27.09
N SER A 94 -11.70 -43.95 -27.70
CA SER A 94 -11.23 -45.28 -27.34
C SER A 94 -9.73 -45.49 -27.51
N ASP A 95 -9.10 -44.89 -28.53
CA ASP A 95 -7.64 -44.98 -28.69
C ASP A 95 -6.95 -44.27 -27.52
N VAL A 96 -7.46 -43.11 -27.09
CA VAL A 96 -6.93 -42.39 -25.93
C VAL A 96 -7.12 -43.19 -24.64
N ILE A 97 -8.31 -43.77 -24.43
CA ILE A 97 -8.60 -44.62 -23.26
C ILE A 97 -7.68 -45.84 -23.21
N ARG A 98 -7.40 -46.48 -24.35
CA ARG A 98 -6.56 -47.66 -24.43
C ARG A 98 -5.10 -47.33 -24.14
N ASP A 99 -4.56 -46.32 -24.82
CA ASP A 99 -3.14 -45.95 -24.70
C ASP A 99 -2.80 -45.46 -23.29
N GLU A 100 -3.73 -44.73 -22.67
CA GLU A 100 -3.58 -44.25 -21.30
C GLU A 100 -4.01 -45.29 -20.25
N GLN A 101 -4.36 -46.51 -20.67
CA GLN A 101 -4.77 -47.61 -19.81
C GLN A 101 -5.91 -47.24 -18.85
N VAL A 102 -6.81 -46.37 -19.27
CA VAL A 102 -7.90 -45.86 -18.45
C VAL A 102 -8.89 -46.99 -18.16
N GLN A 103 -9.00 -47.35 -16.88
CA GLN A 103 -9.88 -48.42 -16.40
C GLN A 103 -11.29 -47.92 -16.07
N ARG A 104 -11.43 -46.62 -15.76
CA ARG A 104 -12.67 -46.00 -15.33
C ARG A 104 -12.66 -44.50 -15.59
N ILE A 105 -13.81 -43.97 -16.01
CA ILE A 105 -14.06 -42.55 -16.22
C ILE A 105 -15.28 -42.18 -15.38
N ASP A 106 -15.06 -41.41 -14.31
CA ASP A 106 -16.16 -41.00 -13.43
C ASP A 106 -17.07 -39.96 -14.10
N LEU A 107 -16.48 -39.03 -14.85
CA LEU A 107 -17.18 -38.00 -15.62
C LEU A 107 -16.46 -37.74 -16.93
N LEU A 108 -17.19 -37.77 -18.04
CA LEU A 108 -16.71 -37.35 -19.36
C LEU A 108 -17.47 -36.09 -19.80
N LYS A 109 -16.78 -34.94 -19.87
CA LYS A 109 -17.34 -33.71 -20.47
C LYS A 109 -16.92 -33.61 -21.93
N VAL A 110 -17.88 -33.40 -22.82
CA VAL A 110 -17.67 -33.15 -24.26
C VAL A 110 -18.13 -31.73 -24.57
N ASP A 111 -17.21 -30.95 -25.12
CA ASP A 111 -17.34 -29.51 -25.35
C ASP A 111 -16.58 -29.19 -26.65
N VAL A 112 -17.25 -29.46 -27.77
CA VAL A 112 -16.71 -29.32 -29.13
C VAL A 112 -17.81 -28.79 -30.03
N GLU A 113 -17.54 -27.75 -30.82
CA GLU A 113 -18.55 -27.18 -31.70
C GLU A 113 -18.81 -28.11 -32.91
N ARG A 114 -20.05 -28.60 -33.05
CA ARG A 114 -20.56 -29.31 -34.24
C ARG A 114 -19.83 -30.63 -34.58
N SER A 115 -19.27 -31.30 -33.58
CA SER A 115 -18.60 -32.62 -33.72
C SER A 115 -18.81 -33.51 -32.49
N GLU A 116 -19.72 -33.14 -31.61
CA GLU A 116 -20.04 -33.78 -30.33
C GLU A 116 -20.38 -35.26 -30.54
N LEU A 117 -21.29 -35.52 -31.51
CA LEU A 117 -21.74 -36.86 -31.85
C LEU A 117 -20.61 -37.73 -32.41
N ASP A 118 -19.70 -37.16 -33.20
CA ASP A 118 -18.56 -37.88 -33.75
C ASP A 118 -17.53 -38.26 -32.68
N VAL A 119 -17.30 -37.37 -31.69
CA VAL A 119 -16.47 -37.69 -30.53
C VAL A 119 -17.06 -38.86 -29.73
N LEU A 120 -18.38 -38.86 -29.50
CA LEU A 120 -19.07 -39.95 -28.79
C LEU A 120 -19.06 -41.26 -29.60
N ARG A 121 -19.23 -41.20 -30.92
CA ARG A 121 -19.11 -42.38 -31.80
C ARG A 121 -17.71 -42.99 -31.79
N GLY A 122 -16.68 -42.21 -31.44
CA GLY A 122 -15.32 -42.67 -31.21
C GLY A 122 -15.14 -43.54 -29.96
N LEU A 123 -16.19 -43.77 -29.15
CA LEU A 123 -16.18 -44.76 -28.07
C LEU A 123 -16.64 -46.13 -28.56
N SER A 124 -15.75 -47.12 -28.43
CA SER A 124 -16.02 -48.52 -28.69
C SER A 124 -17.02 -49.10 -27.67
N GLY A 125 -17.76 -50.13 -28.07
CA GLY A 125 -18.69 -50.85 -27.18
C GLY A 125 -18.07 -51.34 -25.87
N GLN A 126 -16.76 -51.63 -25.87
CA GLN A 126 -16.03 -52.14 -24.71
C GLN A 126 -15.62 -51.03 -23.73
N ASP A 127 -15.55 -49.77 -24.20
CA ASP A 127 -15.14 -48.62 -23.38
C ASP A 127 -16.33 -47.84 -22.81
N TRP A 128 -17.51 -47.93 -23.43
CA TRP A 128 -18.75 -47.36 -22.88
C TRP A 128 -19.04 -47.75 -21.42
N PRO A 129 -18.78 -49.00 -20.95
CA PRO A 129 -18.93 -49.37 -19.54
C PRO A 129 -18.00 -48.62 -18.58
N LYS A 130 -16.87 -48.09 -19.06
CA LYS A 130 -15.91 -47.36 -18.23
C LYS A 130 -16.43 -45.98 -17.82
N VAL A 131 -17.33 -45.38 -18.61
CA VAL A 131 -17.92 -44.07 -18.35
C VAL A 131 -19.12 -44.20 -17.40
N ARG A 132 -19.11 -43.49 -16.27
CA ARG A 132 -20.22 -43.47 -15.31
C ARG A 132 -21.19 -42.31 -15.53
N GLN A 133 -20.65 -41.14 -15.86
CA GLN A 133 -21.40 -39.90 -16.10
C GLN A 133 -20.85 -39.16 -17.31
N LEU A 134 -21.74 -38.43 -17.99
CA LEU A 134 -21.45 -37.69 -19.21
C LEU A 134 -22.15 -36.33 -19.17
N VAL A 135 -21.46 -35.30 -19.65
CA VAL A 135 -22.02 -33.97 -19.90
C VAL A 135 -21.61 -33.55 -21.30
N VAL A 136 -22.57 -33.25 -22.16
CA VAL A 136 -22.34 -32.83 -23.54
C VAL A 136 -23.01 -31.50 -23.77
N GLU A 137 -22.24 -30.50 -24.17
CA GLU A 137 -22.79 -29.24 -24.65
C GLU A 137 -23.01 -29.35 -26.17
N VAL A 138 -24.26 -29.25 -26.62
CA VAL A 138 -24.68 -29.58 -28.00
C VAL A 138 -25.22 -28.35 -28.70
N HIS A 139 -24.63 -28.01 -29.84
CA HIS A 139 -25.16 -27.01 -30.77
C HIS A 139 -26.09 -27.66 -31.80
N ASP A 140 -27.42 -27.55 -31.62
CA ASP A 140 -28.42 -28.26 -32.43
C ASP A 140 -28.74 -27.55 -33.77
N ASP A 141 -27.74 -27.40 -34.62
CA ASP A 141 -27.92 -26.81 -35.95
C ASP A 141 -28.43 -27.83 -37.00
N GLN A 142 -28.19 -29.14 -36.78
CA GLN A 142 -28.48 -30.23 -37.75
C GLN A 142 -29.33 -31.39 -37.20
N GLY A 143 -29.90 -31.28 -35.99
CA GLY A 143 -30.68 -32.36 -35.36
C GLY A 143 -29.84 -33.36 -34.56
N ASP A 144 -28.61 -32.99 -34.19
CA ASP A 144 -27.66 -33.84 -33.48
C ASP A 144 -28.05 -34.08 -32.01
N LEU A 145 -28.85 -33.18 -31.41
CA LEU A 145 -29.29 -33.31 -30.02
C LEU A 145 -30.07 -34.61 -29.79
N ALA A 146 -31.05 -34.90 -30.64
CA ALA A 146 -31.85 -36.12 -30.55
C ALA A 146 -30.98 -37.37 -30.77
N ALA A 147 -30.07 -37.34 -31.75
CA ALA A 147 -29.18 -38.45 -32.05
C ALA A 147 -28.19 -38.74 -30.90
N ILE A 148 -27.73 -37.71 -30.18
CA ILE A 148 -26.86 -37.85 -29.00
C ILE A 148 -27.64 -38.47 -27.83
N VAL A 149 -28.86 -38.00 -27.56
CA VAL A 149 -29.72 -38.57 -26.51
C VAL A 149 -30.01 -40.05 -26.80
N ASP A 150 -30.46 -40.37 -28.01
CA ASP A 150 -30.74 -41.76 -28.43
C ASP A 150 -29.50 -42.66 -28.30
N LEU A 151 -28.33 -42.16 -28.70
CA LEU A 151 -27.06 -42.88 -28.57
C LEU A 151 -26.75 -43.18 -27.10
N LEU A 152 -26.91 -42.22 -26.19
CA LEU A 152 -26.60 -42.38 -24.78
C LEU A 152 -27.58 -43.33 -24.08
N GLU A 153 -28.88 -43.21 -24.36
CA GLU A 153 -29.91 -44.12 -23.84
C GLU A 153 -29.68 -45.56 -24.33
N ALA A 154 -29.37 -45.75 -25.61
CA ALA A 154 -29.03 -47.06 -26.19
C ALA A 154 -27.78 -47.70 -25.54
N ARG A 155 -26.90 -46.91 -24.91
CA ARG A 155 -25.73 -47.38 -24.16
C ARG A 155 -26.00 -47.60 -22.67
N GLY A 156 -27.26 -47.47 -22.26
CA GLY A 156 -27.75 -47.73 -20.91
C GLY A 156 -27.51 -46.58 -19.94
N PHE A 157 -27.58 -45.33 -20.43
CA PHE A 157 -27.57 -44.13 -19.59
C PHE A 157 -28.99 -43.57 -19.44
N GLU A 158 -29.29 -43.01 -18.27
CA GLU A 158 -30.42 -42.12 -18.04
C GLU A 158 -29.99 -40.70 -18.41
N THR A 159 -30.74 -40.04 -19.30
CA THR A 159 -30.40 -38.71 -19.83
C THR A 159 -31.37 -37.62 -19.37
N ALA A 160 -30.85 -36.41 -19.19
CA ALA A 160 -31.64 -35.19 -19.07
C ALA A 160 -31.03 -34.08 -19.92
N VAL A 161 -31.90 -33.30 -20.57
CA VAL A 161 -31.50 -32.14 -21.37
C VAL A 161 -31.91 -30.89 -20.63
N GLU A 162 -30.96 -30.00 -20.37
CA GLU A 162 -31.22 -28.67 -19.83
C GLU A 162 -30.78 -27.61 -20.83
N GLN A 163 -31.68 -26.68 -21.11
CA GLN A 163 -31.36 -25.47 -21.85
C GLN A 163 -31.36 -24.30 -20.87
N GLU A 164 -30.23 -23.60 -20.78
CA GLU A 164 -30.17 -22.42 -19.92
C GLU A 164 -31.15 -21.35 -20.41
N SER A 165 -31.98 -20.84 -19.50
CA SER A 165 -32.99 -19.82 -19.82
C SER A 165 -32.42 -18.53 -20.45
N SER A 166 -31.16 -18.22 -20.20
CA SER A 166 -30.42 -17.09 -20.80
C SER A 166 -29.94 -17.34 -22.23
N LEU A 167 -29.96 -18.59 -22.68
CA LEU A 167 -29.48 -19.05 -23.99
C LEU A 167 -30.62 -19.58 -24.86
N SER A 168 -31.88 -19.28 -24.53
CA SER A 168 -33.05 -19.77 -25.28
C SER A 168 -33.11 -19.28 -26.73
N SER A 169 -32.33 -18.26 -27.10
CA SER A 169 -32.19 -17.76 -28.47
C SER A 169 -31.08 -18.46 -29.26
N THR A 170 -30.25 -19.27 -28.62
CA THR A 170 -29.26 -20.13 -29.27
C THR A 170 -29.80 -21.55 -29.33
N ARG A 171 -29.35 -22.35 -30.29
CA ARG A 171 -29.69 -23.78 -30.36
C ARG A 171 -28.79 -24.64 -29.46
N LEU A 172 -28.27 -24.04 -28.38
CA LEU A 172 -27.31 -24.68 -27.49
C LEU A 172 -28.05 -25.36 -26.33
N SER A 173 -27.75 -26.64 -26.06
CA SER A 173 -28.35 -27.43 -24.98
C SER A 173 -27.31 -28.27 -24.26
N ASN A 174 -27.45 -28.47 -22.95
CA ASN A 174 -26.61 -29.37 -22.18
C ASN A 174 -27.33 -30.72 -21.98
N VAL A 175 -26.69 -31.80 -22.39
CA VAL A 175 -27.15 -33.18 -22.17
C VAL A 175 -26.35 -33.78 -21.02
N TYR A 176 -27.04 -34.12 -19.93
CA TYR A 176 -26.51 -34.86 -18.80
C TYR A 176 -26.89 -36.33 -18.94
N ALA A 177 -25.94 -37.25 -18.74
CA ALA A 177 -26.20 -38.68 -18.83
C ALA A 177 -25.51 -39.43 -17.68
N ARG A 178 -26.18 -40.42 -17.06
CA ARG A 178 -25.60 -41.25 -16.00
C ARG A 178 -26.00 -42.71 -16.13
N ARG A 179 -25.18 -43.65 -15.66
CA ARG A 179 -25.59 -45.05 -15.56
C ARG A 179 -26.57 -45.28 -14.38
N PRO A 180 -27.58 -46.17 -14.54
CA PRO A 180 -28.45 -46.59 -13.45
C PRO A 180 -27.65 -47.10 -12.24
N GLY A 181 -27.94 -46.56 -11.06
CA GLY A 181 -27.26 -46.92 -9.80
C GLY A 181 -25.98 -46.14 -9.48
N ALA A 182 -25.55 -45.17 -10.29
CA ALA A 182 -24.56 -44.18 -9.89
C ALA A 182 -25.21 -43.13 -8.94
N ALA A 183 -24.50 -42.73 -7.86
CA ALA A 183 -25.01 -41.76 -6.90
C ALA A 183 -25.10 -40.34 -7.50
N GLY A 184 -26.17 -39.60 -7.17
CA GLY A 184 -26.47 -38.25 -7.67
C GLY A 184 -27.47 -38.25 -8.84
N PRO A 185 -28.49 -37.39 -8.86
CA PRO A 185 -29.73 -37.49 -9.66
C PRO A 185 -29.54 -37.43 -11.19
N PRO A 186 -30.51 -37.96 -11.99
CA PRO A 186 -30.55 -37.82 -13.45
C PRO A 186 -31.19 -36.50 -13.90
N GLY A 187 -31.71 -35.70 -12.98
CA GLY A 187 -32.30 -34.38 -13.20
C GLY A 187 -32.66 -33.79 -11.83
N GLY A 188 -32.16 -32.57 -11.54
CA GLY A 188 -32.22 -31.90 -10.25
C GLY A 188 -30.84 -31.78 -9.58
N ALA A 189 -30.46 -30.62 -9.05
CA ALA A 189 -29.13 -30.42 -8.45
C ALA A 189 -28.90 -31.37 -7.25
N PRO A 190 -27.75 -32.07 -7.14
CA PRO A 190 -27.47 -32.97 -6.02
C PRO A 190 -27.37 -32.21 -4.69
N GLY A 191 -28.20 -32.58 -3.72
CA GLY A 191 -28.05 -32.19 -2.31
C GLY A 191 -26.89 -32.93 -1.62
N PRO A 192 -26.33 -32.42 -0.50
CA PRO A 192 -25.07 -32.89 0.04
C PRO A 192 -25.24 -34.03 1.07
N ARG A 193 -24.46 -35.12 0.92
CA ARG A 193 -23.68 -35.85 1.96
C ARG A 193 -23.10 -37.16 1.40
N THR A 194 -21.78 -37.38 1.26
CA THR A 194 -20.61 -37.58 2.17
C THR A 194 -20.06 -39.01 2.02
N SER A 195 -18.80 -39.14 1.60
CA SER A 195 -17.73 -39.90 2.27
C SER A 195 -16.56 -40.12 1.31
N GLY A 196 -15.41 -39.50 1.58
CA GLY A 196 -14.16 -39.70 0.82
C GLY A 196 -13.24 -38.49 0.71
N THR A 197 -13.76 -37.28 0.87
CA THR A 197 -12.96 -36.05 0.91
C THR A 197 -12.64 -35.68 2.36
N ARG A 198 -11.37 -35.37 2.65
CA ARG A 198 -11.01 -34.65 3.88
C ARG A 198 -11.77 -33.32 3.87
N PHE A 199 -12.78 -33.19 4.71
CA PHE A 199 -13.41 -31.90 4.96
C PHE A 199 -12.48 -31.11 5.89
N PHE A 200 -11.94 -30.01 5.36
CA PHE A 200 -11.43 -28.94 6.21
C PHE A 200 -12.62 -28.35 6.98
N SER A 201 -12.45 -28.02 8.27
CA SER A 201 -13.44 -27.19 8.94
C SER A 201 -13.57 -25.84 8.20
N PRO A 202 -14.71 -25.13 8.30
CA PRO A 202 -14.92 -23.88 7.57
C PRO A 202 -13.75 -22.88 7.71
N GLY A 203 -13.17 -22.76 8.91
CA GLY A 203 -11.97 -21.94 9.13
C GLY A 203 -10.74 -22.46 8.38
N VAL A 204 -10.45 -23.76 8.46
CA VAL A 204 -9.27 -24.35 7.81
C VAL A 204 -9.38 -24.32 6.28
N LEU A 205 -10.59 -24.40 5.70
CA LEU A 205 -10.83 -24.28 4.26
C LEU A 205 -10.60 -22.84 3.76
N VAL A 206 -11.06 -21.85 4.53
CA VAL A 206 -10.86 -20.43 4.23
C VAL A 206 -9.38 -20.06 4.30
N ASP A 207 -8.66 -20.54 5.31
CA ASP A 207 -7.22 -20.30 5.42
C ASP A 207 -6.45 -20.97 4.28
N HIS A 208 -6.79 -22.20 3.91
CA HIS A 208 -6.18 -22.87 2.76
C HIS A 208 -6.41 -22.11 1.45
N LEU A 209 -7.63 -21.61 1.21
CA LEU A 209 -7.97 -20.83 0.02
C LEU A 209 -7.21 -19.49 0.00
N ARG A 210 -7.13 -18.81 1.14
CA ARG A 210 -6.41 -17.54 1.27
C ARG A 210 -4.91 -17.71 1.00
N THR A 211 -4.27 -18.73 1.58
CA THR A 211 -2.85 -19.05 1.33
C THR A 211 -2.61 -19.37 -0.15
N ARG A 212 -3.48 -20.16 -0.78
CA ARG A 212 -3.34 -20.57 -2.20
C ARG A 212 -3.51 -19.41 -3.19
N VAL A 213 -4.40 -18.47 -2.86
CA VAL A 213 -4.66 -17.28 -3.68
C VAL A 213 -3.51 -16.28 -3.53
N LYS A 214 -2.96 -16.11 -2.32
CA LYS A 214 -1.74 -15.30 -2.09
C LYS A 214 -0.51 -15.82 -2.84
N GLU A 215 -0.39 -17.13 -3.03
CA GLU A 215 0.73 -17.74 -3.79
C GLU A 215 0.67 -17.45 -5.30
N ARG A 216 -0.48 -17.02 -5.85
CA ARG A 216 -0.70 -16.88 -7.30
C ARG A 216 -1.24 -15.53 -7.76
N LEU A 217 -1.76 -14.74 -6.83
CA LEU A 217 -2.29 -13.41 -7.08
C LEU A 217 -1.58 -12.38 -6.18
N PRO A 218 -1.32 -11.16 -6.70
CA PRO A 218 -0.90 -10.04 -5.87
C PRO A 218 -1.89 -9.79 -4.73
N GLU A 219 -1.41 -9.28 -3.60
CA GLU A 219 -2.19 -9.20 -2.35
C GLU A 219 -3.54 -8.47 -2.46
N TYR A 220 -3.62 -7.45 -3.32
CA TYR A 220 -4.85 -6.69 -3.57
C TYR A 220 -5.94 -7.45 -4.37
N MET A 221 -5.60 -8.58 -5.00
CA MET A 221 -6.53 -9.45 -5.71
C MET A 221 -7.02 -10.63 -4.84
N VAL A 222 -6.48 -10.77 -3.62
CA VAL A 222 -6.92 -11.79 -2.67
C VAL A 222 -8.22 -11.29 -2.01
N PRO A 223 -9.35 -12.01 -2.11
CA PRO A 223 -10.60 -11.58 -1.51
C PRO A 223 -10.47 -11.26 -0.02
N SER A 224 -11.02 -10.11 0.39
CA SER A 224 -10.97 -9.63 1.77
C SER A 224 -11.72 -10.56 2.74
N ALA A 225 -12.80 -11.20 2.28
CA ALA A 225 -13.55 -12.20 3.03
C ALA A 225 -13.93 -13.40 2.14
N PHE A 226 -13.91 -14.61 2.72
CA PHE A 226 -14.46 -15.82 2.11
C PHE A 226 -15.67 -16.25 2.94
N VAL A 227 -16.87 -16.13 2.36
CA VAL A 227 -18.13 -16.49 3.04
C VAL A 227 -18.55 -17.88 2.58
N LEU A 228 -18.49 -18.85 3.49
CA LEU A 228 -18.94 -20.22 3.22
C LEU A 228 -20.45 -20.30 3.34
N LEU A 229 -21.09 -20.80 2.28
CA LEU A 229 -22.53 -20.99 2.19
C LEU A 229 -22.80 -22.47 1.87
N GLU A 230 -23.76 -23.09 2.55
CA GLU A 230 -24.20 -24.45 2.18
C GLU A 230 -24.93 -24.46 0.83
N GLN A 231 -25.62 -23.37 0.49
CA GLN A 231 -26.25 -23.13 -0.80
C GLN A 231 -26.41 -21.63 -1.05
N LEU A 232 -26.40 -21.21 -2.32
CA LEU A 232 -26.69 -19.82 -2.68
C LEU A 232 -28.20 -19.57 -2.50
N PRO A 233 -28.62 -18.63 -1.64
CA PRO A 233 -30.02 -18.28 -1.53
C PRO A 233 -30.51 -17.72 -2.86
N LEU A 234 -31.68 -18.17 -3.32
CA LEU A 234 -32.28 -17.80 -4.59
C LEU A 234 -33.61 -17.07 -4.34
N THR A 235 -33.92 -16.12 -5.20
CA THR A 235 -35.23 -15.45 -5.23
C THR A 235 -36.28 -16.38 -5.87
N ALA A 236 -37.56 -16.04 -5.73
CA ALA A 236 -38.66 -16.79 -6.37
C ALA A 236 -38.53 -16.94 -7.90
N ASN A 237 -37.68 -16.14 -8.55
CA ASN A 237 -37.39 -16.18 -9.99
C ASN A 237 -36.08 -16.92 -10.34
N GLY A 238 -35.51 -17.71 -9.42
CA GLY A 238 -34.34 -18.56 -9.64
C GLY A 238 -32.98 -17.84 -9.71
N LYS A 239 -32.95 -16.51 -9.57
CA LYS A 239 -31.70 -15.72 -9.47
C LYS A 239 -31.17 -15.70 -8.05
N VAL A 240 -29.85 -15.65 -7.88
CA VAL A 240 -29.20 -15.50 -6.56
C VAL A 240 -29.77 -14.28 -5.83
N ASP A 241 -30.42 -14.54 -4.70
CA ASP A 241 -30.94 -13.53 -3.79
C ASP A 241 -29.79 -12.90 -3.02
N ARG A 242 -29.18 -11.90 -3.66
CA ARG A 242 -28.07 -11.14 -3.09
C ARG A 242 -28.44 -10.37 -1.81
N ARG A 243 -29.72 -10.23 -1.49
CA ARG A 243 -30.19 -9.63 -0.21
C ARG A 243 -30.26 -10.67 0.91
N ALA A 244 -30.54 -11.92 0.55
CA ALA A 244 -30.49 -13.05 1.48
C ALA A 244 -29.07 -13.64 1.61
N LEU A 245 -28.15 -13.33 0.69
CA LEU A 245 -26.73 -13.56 0.89
C LEU A 245 -26.28 -12.84 2.16
N PRO A 246 -25.61 -13.51 3.11
CA PRO A 246 -25.00 -12.85 4.25
C PRO A 246 -24.06 -11.78 3.69
N SER A 247 -24.37 -10.51 3.95
CA SER A 247 -23.49 -9.45 3.48
C SER A 247 -22.12 -9.65 4.15
N PRO A 248 -21.00 -9.50 3.40
CA PRO A 248 -19.67 -9.53 3.98
C PRO A 248 -19.58 -8.56 5.16
N ASP A 249 -20.32 -7.45 5.06
CA ASP A 249 -20.45 -6.40 6.05
C ASP A 249 -21.63 -6.59 7.02
N ALA A 250 -22.67 -7.37 6.73
CA ALA A 250 -23.75 -7.65 7.70
C ALA A 250 -23.28 -8.64 8.78
N ALA A 251 -22.18 -9.33 8.52
CA ALA A 251 -21.34 -9.96 9.56
C ALA A 251 -20.39 -8.96 10.26
N LEU A 252 -20.27 -7.70 9.79
CA LEU A 252 -19.31 -6.67 10.23
C LEU A 252 -19.93 -5.25 10.47
N ALA A 253 -21.25 -5.09 10.67
CA ALA A 253 -21.90 -3.74 10.64
C ALA A 253 -23.03 -3.51 11.67
N VAL A 254 -22.89 -4.03 12.89
CA VAL A 254 -23.58 -3.55 14.10
C VAL A 254 -22.61 -2.80 15.03
N ASP A 255 -22.39 -1.51 14.81
CA ASP A 255 -21.74 -0.40 15.57
C ASP A 255 -20.72 -0.60 16.74
N GLU A 256 -20.65 -1.76 17.38
CA GLU A 256 -19.42 -2.32 17.94
C GLU A 256 -18.69 -3.20 16.90
N ALA A 257 -19.19 -3.24 15.66
CA ALA A 257 -18.84 -4.22 14.64
C ALA A 257 -17.99 -3.72 13.46
N ARG A 258 -17.64 -2.43 13.37
CA ARG A 258 -16.57 -1.98 12.45
C ARG A 258 -15.16 -2.27 12.98
N HIS A 259 -15.08 -2.68 14.23
CA HIS A 259 -13.93 -3.37 14.76
C HIS A 259 -13.93 -4.77 14.14
N VAL A 260 -13.02 -5.02 13.20
CA VAL A 260 -12.76 -6.39 12.79
C VAL A 260 -11.94 -6.98 13.92
N ASP A 261 -12.57 -7.84 14.72
CA ASP A 261 -11.84 -8.57 15.75
C ASP A 261 -10.68 -9.32 15.09
N PRO A 262 -9.53 -9.43 15.77
CA PRO A 262 -8.43 -10.20 15.26
C PRO A 262 -8.87 -11.66 15.03
N ARG A 263 -8.62 -12.19 13.83
CA ARG A 263 -9.25 -13.43 13.34
C ARG A 263 -8.45 -14.70 13.63
N ASN A 264 -7.18 -14.54 13.99
CA ASN A 264 -6.26 -15.62 14.34
C ASN A 264 -5.37 -15.20 15.51
N ALA A 265 -4.64 -16.16 16.10
CA ALA A 265 -3.80 -15.92 17.27
C ALA A 265 -2.70 -14.87 17.01
N GLU A 266 -2.20 -14.81 15.77
CA GLU A 266 -1.23 -13.83 15.32
C GLU A 266 -1.82 -12.41 15.32
N GLU A 267 -2.99 -12.22 14.70
CA GLU A 267 -3.73 -10.96 14.69
C GLU A 267 -4.10 -10.56 16.13
N GLU A 268 -4.57 -11.49 16.98
CA GLU A 268 -4.95 -11.21 18.38
C GLU A 268 -3.75 -10.69 19.19
N SER A 269 -2.61 -11.35 19.03
CA SER A 269 -1.39 -10.96 19.71
C SER A 269 -0.88 -9.62 19.19
N LEU A 270 -0.89 -9.39 17.86
CA LEU A 270 -0.53 -8.09 17.27
C LEU A 270 -1.47 -6.97 17.70
N ALA A 271 -2.78 -7.22 17.76
CA ALA A 271 -3.79 -6.24 18.18
C ALA A 271 -3.57 -5.80 19.61
N ARG A 272 -3.27 -6.75 20.51
CA ARG A 272 -2.92 -6.46 21.90
C ARG A 272 -1.66 -5.63 21.98
N ILE A 273 -0.61 -6.02 21.25
CA ILE A 273 0.66 -5.28 21.20
C ILE A 273 0.45 -3.86 20.68
N TRP A 274 -0.29 -3.67 19.58
CA TRP A 274 -0.56 -2.36 19.01
C TRP A 274 -1.41 -1.50 19.94
N ALA A 275 -2.44 -2.08 20.56
CA ALA A 275 -3.29 -1.38 21.52
C ALA A 275 -2.46 -0.86 22.70
N GLU A 276 -1.59 -1.70 23.27
CA GLU A 276 -0.68 -1.32 24.35
C GLU A 276 0.32 -0.24 23.92
N VAL A 277 0.97 -0.39 22.76
CA VAL A 277 2.01 0.53 22.27
C VAL A 277 1.43 1.89 21.88
N LEU A 278 0.25 1.90 21.24
CA LEU A 278 -0.42 3.12 20.79
C LEU A 278 -1.25 3.79 21.89
N GLY A 279 -1.39 3.13 23.05
CA GLY A 279 -2.20 3.61 24.17
C GLY A 279 -3.70 3.64 23.86
N ARG A 280 -4.19 2.66 23.10
CA ARG A 280 -5.61 2.55 22.69
C ARG A 280 -6.29 1.36 23.39
N PRO A 281 -7.60 1.44 23.69
CA PRO A 281 -8.32 0.33 24.33
C PRO A 281 -8.41 -0.91 23.45
N ARG A 282 -8.63 -0.73 22.14
CA ARG A 282 -8.75 -1.80 21.13
C ARG A 282 -8.24 -1.31 19.76
N VAL A 283 -7.74 -2.23 18.94
CA VAL A 283 -7.23 -1.98 17.58
C VAL A 283 -7.87 -2.97 16.61
N SER A 284 -8.53 -2.46 15.55
CA SER A 284 -9.18 -3.30 14.52
C SER A 284 -8.13 -4.04 13.69
N ALA A 285 -8.41 -5.27 13.26
CA ALA A 285 -7.53 -6.02 12.36
C ALA A 285 -7.27 -5.29 11.04
N THR A 286 -8.19 -4.42 10.59
CA THR A 286 -8.04 -3.62 9.37
C THR A 286 -7.42 -2.23 9.59
N ALA A 287 -7.03 -1.90 10.82
CA ALA A 287 -6.49 -0.57 11.13
C ALA A 287 -5.06 -0.41 10.61
N ASN A 288 -4.75 0.78 10.05
CA ASN A 288 -3.40 1.16 9.64
C ASN A 288 -2.60 1.69 10.84
N PHE A 289 -1.37 1.21 11.02
CA PHE A 289 -0.49 1.58 12.12
C PHE A 289 -0.23 3.10 12.20
N PHE A 290 0.06 3.72 11.06
CA PHE A 290 0.45 5.13 10.99
C PHE A 290 -0.75 6.07 11.16
N ASP A 291 -1.92 5.68 10.64
CA ASP A 291 -3.17 6.42 10.83
C ASP A 291 -3.60 6.45 12.30
N LEU A 292 -3.25 5.41 13.06
CA LEU A 292 -3.49 5.36 14.50
C LEU A 292 -2.52 6.22 15.33
N GLY A 293 -1.57 6.90 14.68
CA GLY A 293 -0.53 7.71 15.31
C GLY A 293 0.78 6.96 15.56
N GLY A 294 0.98 5.81 14.91
CA GLY A 294 2.24 5.09 14.93
C GLY A 294 3.36 5.85 14.19
N ASP A 295 4.58 5.77 14.71
CA ASP A 295 5.79 6.30 14.09
C ASP A 295 6.90 5.22 14.06
N SER A 296 8.08 5.54 13.52
CA SER A 296 9.18 4.58 13.41
C SER A 296 9.67 4.05 14.77
N ILE A 297 9.56 4.84 15.85
CA ILE A 297 9.99 4.44 17.21
C ILE A 297 8.97 3.46 17.80
N LEU A 298 7.68 3.80 17.74
CA LEU A 298 6.61 2.89 18.14
C LEU A 298 6.61 1.62 17.28
N GLY A 299 6.98 1.73 16.00
CA GLY A 299 7.11 0.61 15.08
C GLY A 299 8.21 -0.37 15.50
N LEU A 300 9.37 0.13 15.94
CA LEU A 300 10.43 -0.71 16.52
C LEU A 300 9.95 -1.44 17.78
N LEU A 301 9.17 -0.76 18.63
CA LEU A 301 8.60 -1.38 19.84
C LEU A 301 7.58 -2.48 19.50
N VAL A 302 6.71 -2.25 18.52
CA VAL A 302 5.78 -3.25 17.99
C VAL A 302 6.54 -4.47 17.48
N VAL A 303 7.55 -4.25 16.64
CA VAL A 303 8.38 -5.33 16.07
C VAL A 303 9.05 -6.15 17.17
N SER A 304 9.65 -5.48 18.16
CA SER A 304 10.27 -6.11 19.33
C SER A 304 9.29 -7.00 20.10
N ARG A 305 8.10 -6.48 20.42
CA ARG A 305 7.07 -7.22 21.17
C ARG A 305 6.44 -8.35 20.36
N ALA A 306 6.24 -8.15 19.06
CA ALA A 306 5.75 -9.17 18.14
C ALA A 306 6.73 -10.34 18.05
N ASN A 307 8.02 -10.05 17.83
CA ASN A 307 9.07 -11.07 17.76
C ASN A 307 9.14 -11.90 19.06
N ARG A 308 8.99 -11.26 20.24
CA ARG A 308 8.91 -11.96 21.53
C ARG A 308 7.68 -12.85 21.65
N ALA A 309 6.54 -12.42 21.13
CA ALA A 309 5.32 -13.20 21.09
C ALA A 309 5.38 -14.38 20.09
N GLY A 310 6.54 -14.64 19.47
CA GLY A 310 6.71 -15.68 18.47
C GLY A 310 6.21 -15.27 17.08
N LEU A 311 6.01 -13.97 16.84
CA LEU A 311 5.52 -13.40 15.58
C LEU A 311 6.68 -12.68 14.87
N PRO A 312 7.42 -13.36 13.98
CA PRO A 312 8.58 -12.77 13.32
C PRO A 312 8.14 -11.65 12.37
N VAL A 313 8.48 -10.41 12.71
CA VAL A 313 8.20 -9.19 11.95
C VAL A 313 9.45 -8.32 11.90
N THR A 314 9.63 -7.62 10.79
CA THR A 314 10.68 -6.60 10.60
C THR A 314 10.07 -5.21 10.50
N LEU A 315 10.86 -4.17 10.81
CA LEU A 315 10.41 -2.79 10.64
C LEU A 315 10.03 -2.50 9.18
N LYS A 316 10.79 -3.04 8.22
CA LYS A 316 10.47 -2.95 6.78
C LYS A 316 9.09 -3.51 6.45
N GLN A 317 8.74 -4.67 7.02
CA GLN A 317 7.42 -5.27 6.85
C GLN A 317 6.32 -4.39 7.46
N LEU A 318 6.52 -3.79 8.64
CA LEU A 318 5.52 -2.88 9.22
C LEU A 318 5.23 -1.67 8.31
N PHE A 319 6.25 -1.11 7.67
CA PHE A 319 6.08 0.01 6.72
C PHE A 319 5.44 -0.41 5.38
N GLN A 320 5.68 -1.66 4.96
CA GLN A 320 5.13 -2.20 3.72
C GLN A 320 3.69 -2.70 3.89
N TYR A 321 3.41 -3.36 5.01
CA TYR A 321 2.14 -4.00 5.37
C TYR A 321 1.55 -3.23 6.56
N GLN A 322 0.96 -2.09 6.22
CA GLN A 322 0.63 -1.06 7.21
C GLN A 322 -0.62 -1.39 8.03
N THR A 323 -1.46 -2.31 7.57
CA THR A 323 -2.62 -2.78 8.36
C THR A 323 -2.26 -3.97 9.22
N LEU A 324 -2.92 -4.11 10.38
CA LEU A 324 -2.65 -5.20 11.31
C LEU A 324 -2.81 -6.58 10.64
N SER A 325 -3.87 -6.77 9.84
CA SER A 325 -4.12 -8.02 9.12
C SER A 325 -3.09 -8.30 8.03
N ASP A 326 -2.62 -7.28 7.32
CA ASP A 326 -1.60 -7.48 6.29
C ASP A 326 -0.26 -7.87 6.95
N LEU A 327 0.08 -7.21 8.06
CA LEU A 327 1.26 -7.53 8.84
C LEU A 327 1.20 -8.95 9.42
N ALA A 328 0.06 -9.32 10.02
CA ALA A 328 -0.19 -10.65 10.55
C ALA A 328 -0.02 -11.72 9.48
N ALA A 329 -0.50 -11.45 8.26
CA ALA A 329 -0.45 -12.41 7.16
C ALA A 329 0.96 -12.64 6.59
N VAL A 330 1.92 -11.76 6.90
CA VAL A 330 3.34 -11.92 6.53
C VAL A 330 4.24 -12.29 7.71
N CYS A 331 3.66 -12.52 8.89
CA CYS A 331 4.35 -13.13 10.03
C CYS A 331 4.67 -14.59 9.69
N GLY A 332 5.81 -14.86 9.04
CA GLY A 332 6.05 -16.19 8.49
C GLY A 332 7.50 -16.51 8.06
N ARG A 333 7.96 -17.67 8.56
CA ARG A 333 9.31 -18.24 8.63
C ARG A 333 10.34 -17.34 9.31
N PRO A 334 10.91 -17.76 10.46
CA PRO A 334 12.06 -17.07 11.02
C PRO A 334 13.15 -17.06 9.95
N SER A 335 13.49 -15.88 9.45
CA SER A 335 14.87 -15.66 9.02
C SER A 335 15.72 -16.15 10.19
N ALA A 336 16.65 -17.05 9.92
CA ALA A 336 17.63 -17.50 10.91
C ALA A 336 18.43 -16.28 11.35
N ARG A 337 17.84 -15.49 12.25
CA ARG A 337 18.46 -14.32 12.84
C ARG A 337 19.57 -14.87 13.72
N SER A 338 20.76 -14.37 13.45
CA SER A 338 22.01 -14.81 14.05
C SER A 338 21.82 -14.96 15.55
N VAL A 339 21.96 -16.19 16.01
CA VAL A 339 22.02 -16.53 17.42
C VAL A 339 23.16 -15.73 18.05
N ASP A 340 22.79 -14.97 19.07
CA ASP A 340 23.57 -14.45 20.20
C ASP A 340 25.05 -14.90 20.23
N GLU A 341 25.95 -14.05 19.71
CA GLU A 341 27.29 -14.02 20.29
C GLU A 341 27.20 -13.16 21.55
N VAL A 342 27.27 -13.80 22.71
CA VAL A 342 27.45 -13.10 23.99
C VAL A 342 28.61 -12.13 23.82
N ALA A 343 28.33 -10.85 24.04
CA ALA A 343 29.33 -9.79 23.89
C ALA A 343 30.56 -10.12 24.76
N ARG A 344 31.69 -10.42 24.12
CA ARG A 344 32.95 -10.66 24.81
C ARG A 344 33.47 -9.35 25.38
N ALA A 345 33.80 -9.37 26.67
CA ALA A 345 34.45 -8.26 27.36
C ALA A 345 35.76 -7.87 26.65
N GLY A 346 36.16 -6.61 26.79
CA GLY A 346 37.37 -6.07 26.18
C GLY A 346 37.12 -4.85 25.29
N PRO A 347 38.11 -4.47 24.45
CA PRO A 347 38.03 -3.28 23.62
C PRO A 347 36.89 -3.34 22.60
N VAL A 348 36.21 -2.20 22.42
CA VAL A 348 35.15 -2.02 21.44
C VAL A 348 35.40 -0.71 20.69
N PRO A 349 35.28 -0.66 19.36
CA PRO A 349 35.37 0.60 18.62
C PRO A 349 34.32 1.60 19.10
N LEU A 350 34.66 2.90 19.06
CA LEU A 350 33.64 3.94 19.20
C LEU A 350 32.70 3.88 18.00
N THR A 351 31.41 4.03 18.24
CA THR A 351 30.43 4.26 17.18
C THR A 351 30.55 5.69 16.64
N PRO A 352 30.00 5.99 15.46
CA PRO A 352 30.03 7.33 14.88
C PRO A 352 29.56 8.44 15.82
N ILE A 353 28.43 8.23 16.50
CA ILE A 353 27.84 9.24 17.39
C ILE A 353 28.67 9.45 18.67
N GLN A 354 29.31 8.39 19.18
CA GLN A 354 30.26 8.52 20.29
C GLN A 354 31.54 9.24 19.83
N GLY A 355 31.99 9.01 18.59
CA GLY A 355 33.07 9.77 17.96
C GLY A 355 32.72 11.27 17.86
N TRP A 356 31.51 11.60 17.39
CA TRP A 356 30.98 12.96 17.40
C TRP A 356 31.02 13.58 18.80
N PHE A 357 30.55 12.86 19.81
CA PHE A 357 30.52 13.33 21.20
C PHE A 357 31.91 13.70 21.72
N PHE A 358 32.90 12.82 21.56
CA PHE A 358 34.25 13.07 22.07
C PHE A 358 35.00 14.14 21.26
N GLN A 359 34.65 14.35 19.98
CA GLN A 359 35.19 15.44 19.17
C GLN A 359 34.72 16.82 19.63
N GLN A 360 33.62 16.91 20.39
CA GLN A 360 33.12 18.20 20.89
C GLN A 360 33.95 18.80 22.02
N GLU A 361 34.92 18.06 22.57
CA GLU A 361 35.78 18.50 23.69
C GLU A 361 34.98 19.14 24.83
N LEU A 362 33.94 18.41 25.26
CA LEU A 362 33.02 18.87 26.30
C LEU A 362 33.76 19.21 27.60
N ALA A 363 33.34 20.29 28.29
CA ALA A 363 33.98 20.77 29.50
C ALA A 363 33.80 19.80 30.67
N GLU A 364 32.63 19.16 30.75
CA GLU A 364 32.30 18.13 31.74
C GLU A 364 31.64 16.95 31.01
N PRO A 365 32.43 16.07 30.34
CA PRO A 365 31.91 15.00 29.50
C PRO A 365 31.14 13.93 30.28
N HIS A 366 31.27 13.92 31.61
CA HIS A 366 30.50 13.07 32.51
C HIS A 366 29.05 13.52 32.67
N HIS A 367 28.73 14.78 32.33
CA HIS A 367 27.43 15.41 32.55
C HIS A 367 26.73 15.61 31.20
N PHE A 368 26.39 14.50 30.56
CA PHE A 368 25.65 14.47 29.31
C PHE A 368 24.67 13.30 29.37
N ASP A 369 23.59 13.52 30.10
CA ASP A 369 22.72 12.49 30.63
C ASP A 369 21.31 12.60 30.08
N GLN A 370 20.60 11.47 30.06
CA GLN A 370 19.15 11.44 29.94
C GLN A 370 18.57 11.08 31.30
N ALA A 371 17.63 11.90 31.75
CA ALA A 371 16.99 11.73 33.05
C ALA A 371 15.46 11.78 32.88
N PHE A 372 14.78 10.74 33.33
CA PHE A 372 13.33 10.63 33.25
C PHE A 372 12.73 10.35 34.62
N LEU A 373 11.66 11.08 34.94
CA LEU A 373 10.82 10.87 36.10
C LEU A 373 9.60 10.04 35.69
N VAL A 374 9.39 8.92 36.36
CA VAL A 374 8.28 8.01 36.11
C VAL A 374 7.48 7.78 37.39
N ARG A 375 6.15 7.68 37.27
CA ARG A 375 5.28 7.35 38.41
C ARG A 375 5.24 5.85 38.60
N SER A 376 5.21 5.38 39.84
CA SER A 376 4.94 3.97 40.11
C SER A 376 3.46 3.72 40.39
N ARG A 377 2.94 2.59 39.91
CA ARG A 377 1.58 2.12 40.21
C ARG A 377 1.45 1.53 41.62
N ARG A 378 2.57 1.23 42.28
CA ARG A 378 2.65 0.65 43.62
C ARG A 378 3.80 1.26 44.41
N ARG A 379 3.86 1.01 45.72
CA ARG A 379 5.05 1.36 46.51
C ARG A 379 6.25 0.56 45.99
N VAL A 380 7.40 1.23 45.85
CA VAL A 380 8.63 0.62 45.35
C VAL A 380 9.61 0.46 46.49
N ASP A 381 10.01 -0.78 46.74
CA ASP A 381 11.11 -1.08 47.64
C ASP A 381 12.44 -0.70 46.94
N PRO A 382 13.22 0.24 47.49
CA PRO A 382 14.50 0.66 46.91
C PRO A 382 15.51 -0.47 46.73
N ALA A 383 15.50 -1.49 47.60
CA ALA A 383 16.40 -2.65 47.50
C ALA A 383 16.00 -3.57 46.34
N ILE A 384 14.70 -3.77 46.12
CA ILE A 384 14.17 -4.49 44.95
C ILE A 384 14.53 -3.71 43.68
N LEU A 385 14.35 -2.39 43.68
CA LEU A 385 14.69 -1.55 42.53
C LEU A 385 16.18 -1.62 42.19
N ALA A 386 17.06 -1.57 43.20
CA ALA A 386 18.51 -1.69 43.01
C ALA A 386 18.90 -3.05 42.43
N SER A 387 18.31 -4.12 42.96
CA SER A 387 18.53 -5.49 42.47
C SER A 387 18.03 -5.66 41.03
N ALA A 388 16.84 -5.13 40.73
CA ALA A 388 16.25 -5.16 39.40
C ALA A 388 17.12 -4.40 38.38
N LEU A 389 17.58 -3.18 38.72
CA LEU A 389 18.48 -2.40 37.87
C LEU A 389 19.80 -3.12 37.61
N THR A 390 20.37 -3.76 38.62
CA THR A 390 21.61 -4.54 38.47
C THR A 390 21.42 -5.69 37.46
N ARG A 391 20.29 -6.41 37.53
CA ARG A 391 19.94 -7.45 36.55
C ARG A 391 19.74 -6.89 35.13
N VAL A 392 19.16 -5.70 35.00
CA VAL A 392 19.02 -5.00 33.71
C VAL A 392 20.39 -4.59 33.14
N VAL A 393 21.32 -4.11 33.97
CA VAL A 393 22.69 -3.78 33.56
C VAL A 393 23.47 -5.02 33.12
N GLU A 394 23.30 -6.15 33.79
CA GLU A 394 23.86 -7.45 33.35
C GLU A 394 23.27 -7.92 32.02
N HIS A 395 22.00 -7.57 31.76
CA HIS A 395 21.29 -7.91 30.55
C HIS A 395 21.69 -7.06 29.34
N HIS A 396 22.07 -5.80 29.53
CA HIS A 396 22.35 -4.86 28.43
C HIS A 396 23.81 -4.43 28.43
N ASP A 397 24.59 -4.88 27.44
CA ASP A 397 26.05 -4.68 27.39
C ASP A 397 26.45 -3.21 27.29
N ALA A 398 25.66 -2.36 26.62
CA ALA A 398 25.94 -0.92 26.55
C ALA A 398 26.04 -0.28 27.95
N LEU A 399 25.25 -0.73 28.93
CA LEU A 399 25.28 -0.18 30.30
C LEU A 399 26.55 -0.55 31.07
N ARG A 400 27.33 -1.52 30.56
CA ARG A 400 28.61 -1.97 31.11
C ARG A 400 29.82 -1.36 30.38
N LEU A 401 29.59 -0.48 29.42
CA LEU A 401 30.67 0.23 28.73
C LEU A 401 31.36 1.21 29.68
N ARG A 402 32.67 1.37 29.47
CA ARG A 402 33.53 2.36 30.08
C ARG A 402 34.30 3.11 29.01
N PHE A 403 34.50 4.40 29.24
CA PHE A 403 35.21 5.28 28.32
C PHE A 403 36.39 5.90 29.06
N ARG A 404 37.59 5.76 28.48
CA ARG A 404 38.82 6.27 29.06
C ARG A 404 39.52 7.18 28.06
N SER A 405 39.98 8.33 28.53
CA SER A 405 40.84 9.21 27.74
C SER A 405 42.27 8.66 27.76
N THR A 406 42.88 8.54 26.58
CA THR A 406 44.29 8.15 26.40
C THR A 406 44.99 9.21 25.54
N PRO A 407 46.34 9.24 25.48
CA PRO A 407 47.06 10.13 24.58
C PRO A 407 46.69 9.92 23.10
N ALA A 408 46.24 8.72 22.73
CA ALA A 408 45.81 8.41 21.38
C ALA A 408 44.35 8.80 21.11
N GLY A 409 43.60 9.32 22.09
CA GLY A 409 42.17 9.62 22.03
C GLY A 409 41.33 8.80 23.01
N TRP A 410 40.02 8.97 22.95
CA TRP A 410 39.08 8.20 23.77
C TRP A 410 38.99 6.75 23.30
N VAL A 411 38.95 5.82 24.25
CA VAL A 411 38.74 4.39 24.00
C VAL A 411 37.51 3.90 24.76
N GLN A 412 36.78 2.97 24.15
CA GLN A 412 35.63 2.29 24.74
C GLN A 412 36.00 0.84 25.09
N GLN A 413 35.57 0.39 26.26
CA GLN A 413 35.80 -0.96 26.76
C GLN A 413 34.50 -1.51 27.36
N LEU A 414 34.19 -2.76 27.04
CA LEU A 414 33.11 -3.51 27.68
C LEU A 414 33.66 -4.27 28.88
N GLU A 415 33.13 -4.02 30.07
CA GLU A 415 33.54 -4.71 31.30
C GLU A 415 32.74 -6.01 31.53
N GLU A 416 33.41 -7.02 32.09
CA GLU A 416 32.81 -8.32 32.39
C GLU A 416 31.95 -8.27 33.65
N THR A 417 32.44 -7.58 34.69
CA THR A 417 31.79 -7.46 36.00
C THR A 417 30.74 -6.36 36.02
N VAL A 418 29.67 -6.57 36.79
CA VAL A 418 28.64 -5.55 37.04
C VAL A 418 28.70 -5.10 38.49
N ASP A 419 28.90 -3.80 38.68
CA ASP A 419 28.77 -3.16 39.98
C ASP A 419 27.29 -2.97 40.33
N PRO A 420 26.90 -3.10 41.61
CA PRO A 420 25.55 -2.79 42.06
C PRO A 420 25.14 -1.37 41.66
N VAL A 421 23.95 -1.23 41.08
CA VAL A 421 23.45 0.08 40.64
C VAL A 421 23.04 0.94 41.85
N PRO A 422 23.58 2.16 42.00
CA PRO A 422 23.20 3.03 43.11
C PRO A 422 21.74 3.47 43.02
N VAL A 423 20.96 3.14 44.05
CA VAL A 423 19.60 3.64 44.27
C VAL A 423 19.59 4.43 45.57
N SER A 424 19.11 5.66 45.51
CA SER A 424 18.96 6.53 46.67
C SER A 424 17.49 6.87 46.91
N VAL A 425 17.13 7.11 48.17
CA VAL A 425 15.81 7.62 48.54
C VAL A 425 15.95 9.11 48.83
N PHE A 426 15.07 9.90 48.25
CA PHE A 426 15.05 11.33 48.49
C PHE A 426 14.35 11.63 49.83
N GLU A 427 15.13 12.06 50.82
CA GLU A 427 14.63 12.43 52.15
C GLU A 427 13.84 13.76 52.10
N PRO A 428 12.57 13.79 52.52
CA PRO A 428 11.76 15.01 52.51
C PRO A 428 12.22 15.97 53.62
N GLY A 429 13.00 16.99 53.27
CA GLY A 429 13.27 18.11 54.19
C GLY A 429 12.03 19.00 54.39
N GLY A 430 11.32 18.84 55.51
CA GLY A 430 10.31 19.79 56.04
C GLY A 430 8.94 19.87 55.32
N PRO A 431 7.88 20.40 55.99
CA PRO A 431 6.52 20.41 55.46
C PRO A 431 6.30 21.56 54.46
N SER A 432 5.78 21.20 53.27
CA SER A 432 5.28 22.04 52.14
C SER A 432 6.31 22.59 51.12
N PRO A 433 6.00 22.61 49.80
CA PRO A 433 5.07 21.81 49.01
C PRO A 433 5.82 20.81 48.09
N GLU A 434 5.34 19.57 48.12
CA GLU A 434 5.87 18.34 47.49
C GLU A 434 5.76 18.33 45.94
N ARG A 435 5.62 19.51 45.32
CA ARG A 435 5.36 19.74 43.87
C ARG A 435 6.43 20.56 43.14
N SER A 436 7.52 20.97 43.78
CA SER A 436 8.47 21.90 43.16
C SER A 436 9.47 21.19 42.23
N GLY A 437 9.47 21.56 40.94
CA GLY A 437 10.50 21.18 39.98
C GLY A 437 11.93 21.54 40.41
N ALA A 438 12.13 22.39 41.42
CA ALA A 438 13.45 22.68 41.99
C ALA A 438 14.09 21.47 42.69
N ARG A 439 13.32 20.66 43.43
CA ARG A 439 13.86 19.47 44.11
C ARG A 439 14.23 18.36 43.12
N VAL A 440 13.42 18.19 42.07
CA VAL A 440 13.75 17.28 40.96
C VAL A 440 15.03 17.72 40.27
N ARG A 441 15.18 19.02 39.96
CA ARG A 441 16.44 19.57 39.39
C ARG A 441 17.66 19.30 40.27
N GLU A 442 17.50 19.43 41.58
CA GLU A 442 18.58 19.16 42.54
C GLU A 442 18.95 17.68 42.57
N ALA A 443 17.96 16.77 42.59
CA ALA A 443 18.19 15.34 42.52
C ALA A 443 18.87 14.92 41.21
N VAL A 444 18.45 15.51 40.08
CA VAL A 444 19.11 15.32 38.77
C VAL A 444 20.56 15.76 38.84
N ALA A 445 20.83 16.98 39.32
CA ALA A 445 22.20 17.49 39.43
C ALA A 445 23.09 16.60 40.32
N ARG A 446 22.57 16.09 41.44
CA ARG A 446 23.28 15.16 42.32
C ARG A 446 23.51 13.80 41.66
N ALA A 447 22.54 13.28 40.92
CA ALA A 447 22.67 12.02 40.19
C ALA A 447 23.71 12.12 39.06
N ASN A 448 23.67 13.21 38.27
CA ASN A 448 24.61 13.48 37.19
C ASN A 448 26.04 13.59 37.72
N ALA A 449 26.25 14.31 38.83
CA ALA A 449 27.56 14.43 39.47
C ALA A 449 28.17 13.09 39.95
N GLY A 450 27.34 12.05 40.07
CA GLY A 450 27.79 10.71 40.43
C GLY A 450 28.21 9.84 39.25
N LEU A 451 27.97 10.25 38.00
CA LEU A 451 28.32 9.44 36.84
C LEU A 451 29.80 9.64 36.46
N ASP A 452 30.52 8.54 36.28
CA ASP A 452 31.93 8.54 35.90
C ASP A 452 32.13 7.61 34.70
N LEU A 453 32.63 8.16 33.59
CA LEU A 453 32.79 7.46 32.32
C LEU A 453 33.79 6.30 32.40
N ALA A 454 34.82 6.43 33.22
CA ALA A 454 35.90 5.47 33.34
C ALA A 454 35.57 4.35 34.35
N ARG A 455 34.75 4.64 35.37
CA ARG A 455 34.44 3.71 36.48
C ARG A 455 33.05 3.09 36.40
N GLY A 456 32.04 3.83 35.94
CA GLY A 456 30.62 3.43 35.98
C GLY A 456 30.12 3.03 37.38
N PRO A 457 28.94 2.39 37.48
CA PRO A 457 27.95 2.17 36.42
C PRO A 457 27.39 3.50 35.89
N LEU A 458 27.00 3.52 34.62
CA LEU A 458 26.52 4.73 33.92
C LEU A 458 25.01 4.94 34.04
N VAL A 459 24.40 4.37 35.08
CA VAL A 459 22.96 4.43 35.39
C VAL A 459 22.79 4.60 36.89
N ARG A 460 21.81 5.40 37.30
CA ARG A 460 21.44 5.67 38.70
C ARG A 460 19.92 5.83 38.84
N ALA A 461 19.40 5.60 40.04
CA ALA A 461 18.00 5.88 40.35
C ALA A 461 17.82 6.64 41.68
N VAL A 462 16.79 7.48 41.72
CA VAL A 462 16.36 8.19 42.93
C VAL A 462 14.86 7.95 43.14
N VAL A 463 14.48 7.42 44.29
CA VAL A 463 13.08 7.20 44.67
C VAL A 463 12.59 8.39 45.48
N PHE A 464 11.48 8.99 45.06
CA PHE A 464 10.72 9.98 45.80
C PHE A 464 9.49 9.29 46.39
N PRO A 465 9.50 9.00 47.71
CA PRO A 465 8.36 8.37 48.37
C PRO A 465 7.12 9.24 48.24
N GLY A 466 5.98 8.64 47.90
CA GLY A 466 4.70 9.35 47.87
C GLY A 466 4.18 9.63 49.28
N SER A 467 3.52 10.78 49.48
CA SER A 467 2.96 11.18 50.76
C SER A 467 1.52 10.67 50.97
N ALA A 468 1.08 10.54 52.22
CA ALA A 468 -0.32 10.26 52.53
C ALA A 468 -1.10 11.59 52.53
N GLY A 469 -1.72 11.91 51.40
CA GLY A 469 -2.52 13.13 51.24
C GLY A 469 -4.01 12.93 51.53
N PRO A 470 -4.78 14.02 51.70
CA PRO A 470 -6.24 13.96 51.90
C PRO A 470 -7.00 13.41 50.68
N ALA A 471 -6.37 13.31 49.51
CA ALA A 471 -6.93 12.71 48.29
C ALA A 471 -6.56 11.23 48.09
N GLY A 472 -5.89 10.60 49.08
CA GLY A 472 -5.33 9.24 48.99
C GLY A 472 -3.79 9.22 49.05
N PRO A 473 -3.16 8.03 49.12
CA PRO A 473 -1.71 7.92 49.06
C PRO A 473 -1.20 8.34 47.68
N ASP A 474 -0.36 9.37 47.62
CA ASP A 474 0.33 9.76 46.39
C ASP A 474 1.27 8.61 45.98
N PRO A 475 1.39 8.28 44.68
CA PRO A 475 2.30 7.23 44.21
C PRO A 475 3.76 7.65 44.36
N ASP A 476 4.65 6.66 44.48
CA ASP A 476 6.09 6.92 44.43
C ASP A 476 6.47 7.44 43.04
N ARG A 477 7.45 8.35 42.99
CA ARG A 477 8.07 8.80 41.73
C ARG A 477 9.50 8.33 41.69
N ILE A 478 9.96 7.84 40.55
CA ILE A 478 11.31 7.32 40.39
C ILE A 478 11.99 8.14 39.30
N LEU A 479 13.10 8.76 39.65
CA LEU A 479 14.00 9.40 38.69
C LEU A 479 15.04 8.36 38.26
N LEU A 480 15.06 8.05 36.98
CA LEU A 480 16.08 7.21 36.35
C LEU A 480 17.01 8.13 35.56
N VAL A 481 18.31 7.99 35.79
CA VAL A 481 19.34 8.78 35.12
C VAL A 481 20.33 7.83 34.47
N ALA A 482 20.62 8.03 33.19
CA ALA A 482 21.63 7.26 32.47
C ALA A 482 22.45 8.18 31.57
N HIS A 483 23.75 7.92 31.47
CA HIS A 483 24.63 8.70 30.59
C HIS A 483 24.26 8.45 29.13
N HIS A 484 24.14 9.51 28.32
CA HIS A 484 23.64 9.38 26.94
C HIS A 484 24.56 8.54 26.04
N LEU A 485 25.85 8.40 26.36
CA LEU A 485 26.78 7.48 25.66
C LEU A 485 26.32 6.01 25.63
N VAL A 486 25.42 5.61 26.52
CA VAL A 486 24.96 4.22 26.67
C VAL A 486 23.46 4.04 26.49
N VAL A 487 22.70 5.11 26.24
CA VAL A 487 21.25 5.08 26.03
C VAL A 487 20.79 6.08 24.98
N ASP A 488 19.73 5.77 24.26
CA ASP A 488 18.96 6.67 23.40
C ASP A 488 17.46 6.66 23.75
N GLY A 489 16.65 7.45 23.04
CA GLY A 489 15.20 7.50 23.28
C GLY A 489 14.49 6.16 23.10
N VAL A 490 14.96 5.32 22.15
CA VAL A 490 14.42 3.96 21.96
C VAL A 490 14.81 3.05 23.13
N SER A 491 16.04 3.18 23.64
CA SER A 491 16.56 2.39 24.77
C SER A 491 15.70 2.52 26.02
N TRP A 492 15.12 3.69 26.31
CA TRP A 492 14.26 3.88 27.48
C TRP A 492 13.02 2.99 27.45
N HIS A 493 12.45 2.71 26.28
CA HIS A 493 11.32 1.80 26.15
C HIS A 493 11.71 0.37 26.57
N ILE A 494 12.89 -0.08 26.14
CA ILE A 494 13.44 -1.40 26.47
C ILE A 494 13.78 -1.48 27.97
N LEU A 495 14.47 -0.46 28.49
CA LEU A 495 14.89 -0.40 29.89
C LEU A 495 13.72 -0.37 30.87
N LEU A 496 12.69 0.44 30.61
CA LEU A 496 11.53 0.54 31.48
C LEU A 496 10.72 -0.75 31.49
N GLU A 497 10.61 -1.44 30.35
CA GLU A 497 9.92 -2.73 30.23
C GLU A 497 10.65 -3.84 30.99
N ASP A 498 11.97 -3.96 30.79
CA ASP A 498 12.79 -4.97 31.47
C ASP A 498 12.89 -4.69 32.97
N LEU A 499 12.99 -3.41 33.36
CA LEU A 499 13.01 -3.01 34.76
C LEU A 499 11.67 -3.32 35.46
N ALA A 500 10.53 -3.07 34.81
CA ALA A 500 9.22 -3.41 35.35
C ALA A 500 9.05 -4.92 35.55
N THR A 501 9.55 -5.71 34.59
CA THR A 501 9.55 -7.17 34.64
C THR A 501 10.40 -7.68 35.80
N ALA A 502 11.66 -7.21 35.89
CA ALA A 502 12.58 -7.58 36.97
C ALA A 502 12.04 -7.20 38.36
N CYS A 503 11.50 -5.98 38.51
CA CYS A 503 10.89 -5.55 39.77
C CYS A 503 9.71 -6.45 40.17
N SER A 504 8.89 -6.88 39.20
CA SER A 504 7.73 -7.74 39.47
C SER A 504 8.12 -9.16 39.86
N GLN A 505 9.08 -9.76 39.15
CA GLN A 505 9.60 -11.10 39.46
C GLN A 505 10.29 -11.11 40.84
N LEU A 506 11.14 -10.13 41.13
CA LEU A 506 11.81 -10.03 42.43
C LEU A 506 10.84 -9.79 43.58
N ALA A 507 9.84 -8.92 43.41
CA ALA A 507 8.80 -8.71 44.41
C ALA A 507 7.96 -9.97 44.67
N ALA A 508 7.83 -10.86 43.68
CA ALA A 508 7.18 -12.16 43.81
C ALA A 508 8.13 -13.27 44.32
N GLY A 509 9.39 -12.96 44.64
CA GLY A 509 10.40 -13.94 45.06
C GLY A 509 10.85 -14.89 43.93
N GLN A 510 10.64 -14.51 42.67
CA GLN A 510 11.00 -15.29 41.48
C GLN A 510 12.38 -14.91 40.96
N ALA A 511 13.04 -15.85 40.27
CA ALA A 511 14.27 -15.55 39.53
C ALA A 511 13.98 -14.56 38.39
N VAL A 512 14.92 -13.66 38.11
CA VAL A 512 14.76 -12.65 37.06
C VAL A 512 15.07 -13.26 35.70
N GLU A 513 14.03 -13.42 34.90
CA GLU A 513 14.08 -13.84 33.50
C GLU A 513 13.57 -12.71 32.62
N LEU A 514 14.50 -12.06 31.92
CA LEU A 514 14.21 -10.98 30.98
C LEU A 514 14.02 -11.53 29.58
N SER A 515 13.36 -10.74 28.72
CA SER A 515 13.15 -11.10 27.32
C SER A 515 14.49 -11.35 26.61
N PRO A 516 14.55 -12.22 25.60
CA PRO A 516 15.79 -12.48 24.86
C PRO A 516 16.43 -11.20 24.29
N ARG A 517 17.76 -11.17 24.29
CA ARG A 517 18.55 -10.08 23.70
C ARG A 517 18.54 -10.18 22.18
N THR A 518 18.63 -9.04 21.52
CA THR A 518 19.05 -8.95 20.11
C THR A 518 20.57 -8.77 20.05
N ALA A 519 21.15 -8.42 18.90
CA ALA A 519 22.60 -8.27 18.78
C ALA A 519 23.16 -7.26 19.81
N SER A 520 24.31 -7.56 20.41
CA SER A 520 24.91 -6.66 21.40
C SER A 520 25.34 -5.32 20.81
N TYR A 521 25.37 -4.26 21.63
CA TYR A 521 25.87 -2.96 21.17
C TYR A 521 27.35 -3.04 20.76
N ALA A 522 28.13 -3.87 21.44
CA ALA A 522 29.52 -4.12 21.07
C ALA A 522 29.65 -4.78 19.69
N SER A 523 28.78 -5.74 19.36
CA SER A 523 28.73 -6.36 18.03
C SER A 523 28.34 -5.35 16.96
N TRP A 524 27.35 -4.49 17.23
CA TRP A 524 26.97 -3.39 16.36
C TRP A 524 28.14 -2.44 16.07
N ALA A 525 28.85 -1.99 17.11
CA ALA A 525 29.98 -1.08 16.96
C ALA A 525 31.12 -1.69 16.14
N ARG A 526 31.44 -2.99 16.35
CA ARG A 526 32.43 -3.71 15.54
C ARG A 526 31.98 -3.83 14.09
N ARG A 527 30.70 -4.14 13.86
CA ARG A 527 30.16 -4.28 12.51
C ARG A 527 30.20 -2.97 11.72
N LEU A 528 29.91 -1.83 12.36
CA LEU A 528 30.09 -0.52 11.72
C LEU A 528 31.55 -0.26 11.33
N ALA A 529 32.51 -0.59 12.21
CA ALA A 529 33.93 -0.46 11.89
C ALA A 529 34.36 -1.37 10.73
N GLU A 530 33.85 -2.61 10.69
CA GLU A 530 34.07 -3.54 9.57
C GLU A 530 33.52 -3.00 8.25
N VAL A 531 32.25 -2.58 8.23
CA VAL A 531 31.61 -2.01 7.01
C VAL A 531 32.37 -0.79 6.53
N ARG A 532 32.84 0.07 7.45
CA ARG A 532 33.68 1.21 7.09
C ARG A 532 35.02 0.78 6.48
N SER A 533 35.63 -0.29 6.99
CA SER A 533 36.90 -0.81 6.49
C SER A 533 36.78 -1.48 5.10
N SER A 534 35.62 -2.08 4.80
CA SER A 534 35.34 -2.67 3.47
C SER A 534 34.99 -1.64 2.40
N GLY A 535 34.73 -0.39 2.80
CA GLY A 535 34.30 0.70 1.92
C GLY A 535 32.77 0.84 1.87
N LEU A 536 32.31 2.09 1.86
CA LEU A 536 30.91 2.44 1.59
C LEU A 536 30.69 2.56 0.08
N ASP A 537 29.42 2.57 -0.34
CA ASP A 537 29.04 2.81 -1.73
C ASP A 537 29.59 4.17 -2.21
N GLN A 538 30.18 4.20 -3.40
CA GLN A 538 30.77 5.41 -3.98
C GLN A 538 29.72 6.50 -4.21
N ASP A 539 28.49 6.14 -4.59
CA ASP A 539 27.40 7.09 -4.78
C ASP A 539 27.01 7.77 -3.46
N GLU A 540 27.02 7.01 -2.36
CA GLU A 540 26.78 7.54 -1.01
C GLU A 540 27.93 8.45 -0.57
N VAL A 541 29.18 8.05 -0.81
CA VAL A 541 30.36 8.87 -0.51
C VAL A 541 30.32 10.20 -1.27
N ASP A 542 29.95 10.18 -2.54
CA ASP A 542 29.85 11.38 -3.38
C ASP A 542 28.72 12.31 -2.93
N HIS A 543 27.57 11.76 -2.52
CA HIS A 543 26.48 12.52 -1.91
C HIS A 543 26.96 13.34 -0.71
N TRP A 544 27.63 12.69 0.25
CA TRP A 544 28.13 13.36 1.45
C TRP A 544 29.27 14.35 1.16
N ASN A 545 30.13 14.02 0.19
CA ASN A 545 31.21 14.91 -0.25
C ASN A 545 30.70 16.23 -0.85
N VAL A 546 29.59 16.21 -1.58
CA VAL A 546 28.97 17.41 -2.14
C VAL A 546 28.47 18.32 -1.02
N LEU A 547 27.79 17.76 -0.02
CA LEU A 547 27.29 18.51 1.13
C LEU A 547 28.42 19.15 1.94
N ASP A 548 29.53 18.43 2.12
CA ASP A 548 30.70 18.98 2.83
C ASP A 548 31.35 20.16 2.10
N ARG A 549 31.26 20.21 0.76
CA ARG A 549 31.84 21.28 -0.08
C ARG A 549 30.97 22.54 -0.13
N ALA A 550 29.73 22.49 0.35
CA ALA A 550 28.76 23.58 0.21
C ALA A 550 29.00 24.81 1.13
N GLY A 551 30.16 24.91 1.81
CA GLY A 551 30.53 26.04 2.68
C GLY A 551 29.82 26.02 4.04
N GLU A 552 29.87 27.11 4.81
CA GLU A 552 29.12 27.28 6.08
C GLU A 552 27.76 27.95 5.85
N TRP A 553 26.74 27.57 6.63
CA TRP A 553 25.41 28.17 6.60
C TRP A 553 25.07 28.57 8.02
N THR A 554 24.62 29.81 8.19
CA THR A 554 24.36 30.40 9.48
C THR A 554 22.97 31.02 9.53
N VAL A 555 22.50 31.26 10.76
CA VAL A 555 21.27 32.01 11.03
C VAL A 555 21.61 33.43 11.53
N PRO A 556 20.72 34.42 11.38
CA PRO A 556 20.93 35.77 11.90
C PRO A 556 21.19 35.78 13.41
N ILE A 557 22.25 36.45 13.86
CA ILE A 557 22.63 36.59 15.29
C ILE A 557 22.39 38.04 15.72
N ASP A 558 21.61 38.24 16.79
CA ASP A 558 21.30 39.60 17.29
C ASP A 558 22.50 40.24 17.99
N HIS A 559 23.30 39.41 18.67
CA HIS A 559 24.43 39.82 19.49
C HIS A 559 25.68 39.00 19.12
N PRO A 560 26.41 39.37 18.05
CA PRO A 560 27.62 38.67 17.63
C PRO A 560 28.66 38.63 18.76
N GLY A 561 29.34 37.49 18.92
CA GLY A 561 30.36 37.28 19.95
C GLY A 561 29.83 36.95 21.35
N GLY A 562 28.51 36.77 21.51
CA GLY A 562 27.93 36.28 22.76
C GLY A 562 28.31 34.83 23.08
N GLU A 563 28.41 34.50 24.37
CA GLU A 563 28.64 33.13 24.81
C GLU A 563 27.44 32.21 24.53
N ASN A 564 27.69 30.96 24.12
CA ASN A 564 26.65 29.96 23.80
C ASN A 564 26.67 28.77 24.75
N THR A 565 26.72 29.01 26.07
CA THR A 565 26.73 27.92 27.06
C THR A 565 25.32 27.43 27.40
N ARG A 566 25.20 26.19 27.92
CA ARG A 566 23.93 25.62 28.41
C ARG A 566 23.32 26.44 29.55
N ALA A 567 24.14 27.07 30.41
CA ALA A 567 23.67 27.98 31.46
C ALA A 567 22.90 29.18 30.92
N LEU A 568 23.23 29.62 29.70
CA LEU A 568 22.64 30.78 29.03
C LEU A 568 21.53 30.38 28.05
N ALA A 569 21.11 29.12 28.06
CA ALA A 569 20.00 28.66 27.22
C ALA A 569 18.66 29.28 27.67
N ASP A 570 17.82 29.60 26.69
CA ASP A 570 16.39 29.83 26.85
C ASP A 570 15.62 28.95 25.89
N GLU A 571 14.34 28.77 26.19
CA GLU A 571 13.44 27.96 25.39
C GLU A 571 12.14 28.73 25.13
N VAL A 572 11.66 28.64 23.89
CA VAL A 572 10.30 29.03 23.51
C VAL A 572 9.60 27.76 23.02
N THR A 573 8.42 27.47 23.55
CA THR A 573 7.72 26.20 23.30
C THR A 573 6.39 26.42 22.60
N VAL A 574 6.11 25.63 21.58
CA VAL A 574 4.79 25.50 20.94
C VAL A 574 4.09 24.28 21.54
N ARG A 575 2.82 24.43 21.88
CA ARG A 575 1.97 23.32 22.34
C ARG A 575 0.67 23.34 21.53
N LEU A 576 0.33 22.21 20.93
CA LEU A 576 -0.98 22.03 20.29
C LEU A 576 -1.95 21.40 21.29
N GLY A 577 -3.19 21.89 21.33
CA GLY A 577 -4.26 21.27 22.10
C GLY A 577 -4.65 19.90 21.56
N ALA A 578 -5.57 19.20 22.24
CA ALA A 578 -6.02 17.87 21.81
C ALA A 578 -6.67 17.89 20.41
N GLU A 579 -7.51 18.88 20.11
CA GLU A 579 -8.16 19.03 18.80
C GLU A 579 -7.17 19.32 17.67
N GLU A 580 -6.23 20.25 17.89
CA GLU A 580 -5.20 20.60 16.91
C GLU A 580 -4.21 19.45 16.70
N THR A 581 -3.88 18.71 17.75
CA THR A 581 -3.06 17.51 17.67
C THR A 581 -3.79 16.40 16.88
N ALA A 582 -5.09 16.21 17.11
CA ALA A 582 -5.89 15.27 16.33
C ALA A 582 -5.97 15.69 14.85
N ALA A 583 -6.10 16.99 14.57
CA ALA A 583 -6.08 17.52 13.21
C ALA A 583 -4.71 17.34 12.54
N LEU A 584 -3.60 17.50 13.28
CA LEU A 584 -2.25 17.21 12.79
C LEU A 584 -2.08 15.72 12.46
N LEU A 585 -2.54 14.83 13.33
CA LEU A 585 -2.51 13.38 13.11
C LEU A 585 -3.41 12.99 11.92
N GLY A 586 -4.59 13.60 11.79
CA GLY A 586 -5.45 13.44 10.62
C GLY A 586 -4.80 13.93 9.33
N ALA A 587 -4.14 15.08 9.36
CA ALA A 587 -3.39 15.61 8.21
C ALA A 587 -2.21 14.70 7.80
N ALA A 588 -1.59 14.00 8.75
CA ALA A 588 -0.58 12.98 8.47
C ALA A 588 -1.17 11.71 7.85
N ALA A 589 -2.41 11.34 8.23
CA ALA A 589 -3.14 10.16 7.77
C ALA A 589 -3.87 10.32 6.42
N ASP A 590 -4.31 11.54 6.06
CA ASP A 590 -4.95 11.81 4.77
C ASP A 590 -3.99 11.49 3.62
N GLY A 591 -4.46 10.74 2.61
CA GLY A 591 -3.71 10.08 1.51
C GLY A 591 -2.73 10.92 0.64
N ARG A 592 -2.35 12.12 1.07
CA ARG A 592 -1.09 12.80 0.73
C ARG A 592 0.11 12.29 1.57
N GLY A 593 -0.12 11.65 2.73
CA GLY A 593 0.77 10.71 3.43
C GLY A 593 2.16 11.23 3.77
N ALA A 594 2.27 12.30 4.57
CA ALA A 594 3.54 12.75 5.12
C ALA A 594 3.54 12.56 6.64
N PRO A 595 4.48 11.78 7.21
CA PRO A 595 4.52 11.56 8.65
C PRO A 595 4.74 12.87 9.41
N VAL A 596 4.37 12.91 10.69
CA VAL A 596 4.37 14.14 11.51
C VAL A 596 5.70 14.89 11.44
N ASN A 597 6.83 14.16 11.49
CA ASN A 597 8.16 14.74 11.36
C ASN A 597 8.34 15.54 10.05
N VAL A 598 7.76 15.11 8.94
CA VAL A 598 7.82 15.81 7.64
C VAL A 598 6.99 17.10 7.68
N LEU A 599 5.82 17.08 8.31
CA LEU A 599 4.99 18.27 8.47
C LEU A 599 5.70 19.32 9.35
N LEU A 600 6.27 18.89 10.47
CA LEU A 600 7.06 19.75 11.35
C LEU A 600 8.29 20.31 10.64
N LEU A 601 9.04 19.47 9.94
CA LEU A 601 10.22 19.91 9.20
C LEU A 601 9.86 20.87 8.07
N THR A 602 8.73 20.64 7.37
CA THR A 602 8.23 21.57 6.34
C THR A 602 7.92 22.94 6.93
N ALA A 603 7.21 22.99 8.07
CA ALA A 603 6.92 24.24 8.77
C ALA A 603 8.20 24.93 9.25
N LEU A 604 9.19 24.15 9.74
CA LEU A 604 10.49 24.69 10.17
C LEU A 604 11.29 25.27 9.01
N VAL A 605 11.39 24.56 7.88
CA VAL A 605 12.09 25.06 6.69
C VAL A 605 11.42 26.33 6.16
N GLN A 606 10.09 26.40 6.17
CA GLN A 606 9.35 27.61 5.79
C GLN A 606 9.67 28.80 6.73
N ALA A 607 9.70 28.56 8.05
CA ALA A 607 10.05 29.58 9.03
C ALA A 607 11.52 30.05 8.89
N LEU A 608 12.47 29.12 8.71
CA LEU A 608 13.89 29.43 8.58
C LEU A 608 14.23 30.14 7.27
N THR A 609 13.61 29.75 6.14
CA THR A 609 13.79 30.47 4.86
C THR A 609 13.26 31.90 4.94
N GLY A 610 12.13 32.10 5.64
CA GLY A 610 11.61 33.44 5.93
C GLY A 610 12.53 34.26 6.83
N TRP A 611 13.06 33.65 7.89
CA TRP A 611 13.94 34.32 8.86
C TRP A 611 15.31 34.68 8.29
N THR A 612 15.91 33.78 7.52
CA THR A 612 17.24 33.96 6.93
C THR A 612 17.21 34.74 5.60
N GLY A 613 16.06 34.81 4.94
CA GLY A 613 15.93 35.35 3.58
C GLY A 613 16.57 34.47 2.49
N GLN A 614 17.10 33.30 2.85
CA GLN A 614 17.77 32.39 1.93
C GLN A 614 16.78 31.41 1.28
N ARG A 615 17.10 30.97 0.05
CA ARG A 615 16.29 30.00 -0.71
C ARG A 615 16.46 28.56 -0.22
N SER A 616 17.58 28.29 0.43
CA SER A 616 17.89 27.00 1.03
C SER A 616 18.40 27.18 2.45
N VAL A 617 18.13 26.19 3.28
CA VAL A 617 18.55 26.14 4.68
C VAL A 617 19.25 24.82 4.95
N ARG A 618 20.19 24.82 5.88
CA ARG A 618 20.90 23.62 6.31
C ARG A 618 20.52 23.29 7.73
N ILE A 619 20.08 22.06 7.93
CA ILE A 619 19.61 21.57 9.22
C ILE A 619 20.29 20.24 9.46
N ASP A 620 20.89 20.07 10.64
CA ASP A 620 21.28 18.74 11.09
C ASP A 620 20.03 18.00 11.54
N LEU A 621 19.85 16.78 11.04
CA LEU A 621 18.75 15.90 11.38
C LEU A 621 19.24 14.79 12.31
N GLU A 622 18.43 14.47 13.33
CA GLU A 622 18.59 13.25 14.12
C GLU A 622 17.67 12.14 13.59
N GLY A 623 18.27 10.97 13.34
CA GLY A 623 17.57 9.72 13.11
C GLY A 623 17.85 8.72 14.23
N HIS A 624 17.04 7.66 14.31
CA HIS A 624 17.24 6.61 15.33
C HIS A 624 18.54 5.80 15.11
N GLY A 625 19.10 5.80 13.90
CA GLY A 625 20.34 5.13 13.48
C GLY A 625 20.40 3.59 13.61
N ARG A 626 19.35 2.95 14.13
CA ARG A 626 19.09 1.49 14.11
C ARG A 626 18.75 0.96 12.71
N ASP A 627 19.69 1.07 11.77
CA ASP A 627 19.51 0.61 10.39
C ASP A 627 20.05 -0.82 10.20
N GLU A 628 19.15 -1.80 10.09
CA GLU A 628 19.51 -3.21 9.86
C GLU A 628 20.09 -3.45 8.46
N SER A 629 19.77 -2.60 7.47
CA SER A 629 20.18 -2.82 6.07
C SER A 629 21.70 -2.72 5.89
N LEU A 630 22.35 -1.94 6.73
CA LEU A 630 23.77 -1.63 6.61
C LEU A 630 24.65 -2.66 7.33
N THR A 631 24.17 -3.22 8.45
CA THR A 631 24.94 -4.15 9.28
C THR A 631 24.49 -5.60 9.18
N GLY A 632 23.23 -5.84 8.83
CA GLY A 632 22.56 -7.15 8.88
C GLY A 632 22.22 -7.61 10.31
N LEU A 633 22.45 -6.78 11.33
CA LEU A 633 22.21 -7.11 12.73
C LEU A 633 20.83 -6.63 13.18
N ASP A 634 20.05 -7.52 13.79
CA ASP A 634 18.85 -7.12 14.52
C ASP A 634 19.28 -6.40 15.81
N VAL A 635 18.93 -5.13 15.91
CA VAL A 635 19.18 -4.28 17.09
C VAL A 635 17.88 -3.71 17.67
N THR A 636 16.74 -4.36 17.41
CA THR A 636 15.41 -3.88 17.82
C THR A 636 15.21 -3.84 19.34
N ARG A 637 15.95 -4.66 20.10
CA ARG A 637 15.96 -4.68 21.58
C ARG A 637 17.30 -4.33 22.21
N THR A 638 18.24 -3.80 21.43
CA THR A 638 19.58 -3.50 21.93
C THR A 638 19.59 -2.14 22.60
N VAL A 639 19.96 -2.06 23.88
CA VAL A 639 20.19 -0.78 24.56
C VAL A 639 21.54 -0.20 24.11
N GLY A 640 21.59 1.11 23.89
CA GLY A 640 22.79 1.82 23.44
C GLY A 640 22.47 3.16 22.78
N TRP A 641 23.49 3.93 22.40
CA TRP A 641 23.30 5.19 21.69
C TRP A 641 23.47 5.00 20.17
N PHE A 642 22.34 4.89 19.46
CA PHE A 642 22.37 4.58 18.02
C PHE A 642 22.21 5.80 17.11
N THR A 643 21.86 6.98 17.66
CA THR A 643 21.46 8.17 16.89
C THR A 643 22.35 8.41 15.66
N SER A 644 21.73 8.50 14.49
CA SER A 644 22.39 9.04 13.30
C SER A 644 22.23 10.57 13.31
N LEU A 645 23.34 11.28 13.09
CA LEU A 645 23.38 12.74 13.03
C LEU A 645 24.02 13.14 11.71
N TYR A 646 23.29 13.86 10.87
CA TYR A 646 23.75 14.21 9.53
C TYR A 646 23.16 15.54 9.04
N PRO A 647 23.93 16.32 8.25
CA PRO A 647 23.43 17.54 7.65
C PRO A 647 22.51 17.24 6.47
N ALA A 648 21.41 18.00 6.36
CA ALA A 648 20.55 18.02 5.19
C ALA A 648 20.31 19.47 4.72
N VAL A 649 20.29 19.65 3.40
CA VAL A 649 19.99 20.95 2.78
C VAL A 649 18.60 20.90 2.20
N PHE A 650 17.75 21.82 2.65
CA PHE A 650 16.37 21.94 2.20
C PHE A 650 16.19 23.21 1.39
N ALA A 651 15.67 23.06 0.18
CA ALA A 651 15.19 24.17 -0.64
C ALA A 651 13.66 24.15 -0.66
N LEU A 652 13.06 25.32 -0.44
CA LEU A 652 11.61 25.46 -0.42
C LEU A 652 11.18 26.71 -1.18
N ASP A 653 10.36 26.52 -2.21
CA ASP A 653 9.67 27.63 -2.86
C ASP A 653 8.40 27.96 -2.08
N GLN A 654 8.45 29.02 -1.28
CA GLN A 654 7.32 29.44 -0.44
C GLN A 654 6.06 29.79 -1.24
N ARG A 655 6.18 30.07 -2.54
CA ARG A 655 5.04 30.39 -3.42
C ARG A 655 4.21 29.16 -3.79
N GLN A 656 4.73 27.96 -3.55
CA GLN A 656 4.02 26.72 -3.85
C GLN A 656 2.90 26.46 -2.83
N PRO A 657 1.81 25.77 -3.25
CA PRO A 657 0.77 25.31 -2.32
C PRO A 657 1.34 24.45 -1.20
N ALA A 658 0.72 24.50 -0.02
CA ALA A 658 1.09 23.74 1.17
C ALA A 658 1.38 22.25 0.89
N GLY A 659 0.53 21.57 0.12
CA GLY A 659 0.70 20.16 -0.23
C GLY A 659 1.94 19.87 -1.08
N ASP A 660 2.31 20.79 -1.98
CA ASP A 660 3.49 20.64 -2.83
C ASP A 660 4.78 20.92 -2.04
N ARG A 661 4.72 21.87 -1.08
CA ARG A 661 5.81 22.13 -0.13
C ARG A 661 6.12 20.89 0.72
N VAL A 662 5.09 20.25 1.27
CA VAL A 662 5.23 18.99 2.03
C VAL A 662 5.81 17.86 1.17
N ARG A 663 5.32 17.71 -0.07
CA ARG A 663 5.83 16.71 -1.02
C ARG A 663 7.31 16.93 -1.32
N SER A 664 7.71 18.17 -1.60
CA SER A 664 9.08 18.55 -1.89
C SER A 664 10.03 18.21 -0.73
N ILE A 665 9.64 18.53 0.51
CA ILE A 665 10.45 18.19 1.69
C ILE A 665 10.54 16.67 1.87
N ARG A 666 9.44 15.93 1.70
CA ARG A 666 9.44 14.46 1.77
C ARG A 666 10.39 13.83 0.75
N GLU A 667 10.35 14.30 -0.50
CA GLU A 667 11.26 13.83 -1.56
C GLU A 667 12.72 14.17 -1.26
N GLN A 668 13.00 15.33 -0.68
CA GLN A 668 14.35 15.72 -0.27
C GLN A 668 14.89 14.84 0.86
N ILE A 669 14.07 14.48 1.85
CA ILE A 669 14.42 13.50 2.90
C ILE A 669 14.66 12.11 2.29
N GLY A 670 13.82 11.69 1.35
CA GLY A 670 13.93 10.39 0.69
C GLY A 670 15.19 10.20 -0.16
N ARG A 671 15.92 11.28 -0.48
CA ARG A 671 17.21 11.23 -1.18
C ARG A 671 18.40 10.98 -0.26
N THR A 672 18.22 10.99 1.05
CA THR A 672 19.28 10.75 2.04
C THR A 672 19.66 9.26 2.05
N PRO A 673 20.91 8.89 1.68
CA PRO A 673 21.36 7.51 1.75
C PRO A 673 21.37 6.97 3.17
N GLY A 674 20.98 5.70 3.36
CA GLY A 674 21.18 4.94 4.60
C GLY A 674 20.70 5.63 5.89
N ASN A 675 19.66 6.47 5.81
CA ASN A 675 19.15 7.28 6.92
C ASN A 675 20.24 8.08 7.66
N GLY A 676 21.30 8.46 6.94
CA GLY A 676 22.42 9.26 7.44
C GLY A 676 23.45 8.51 8.30
N VAL A 677 23.34 7.19 8.49
CA VAL A 677 24.34 6.41 9.26
C VAL A 677 25.72 6.46 8.60
N GLY A 678 25.77 6.34 7.27
CA GLY A 678 27.03 6.36 6.51
C GLY A 678 27.77 7.70 6.61
N TYR A 679 27.06 8.83 6.77
CA TYR A 679 27.68 10.14 7.02
C TYR A 679 28.58 10.10 8.26
N GLY A 680 28.04 9.59 9.38
CA GLY A 680 28.79 9.47 10.62
C GLY A 680 29.98 8.52 10.49
N MET A 681 29.83 7.42 9.76
CA MET A 681 30.92 6.47 9.52
C MET A 681 32.07 7.09 8.72
N LEU A 682 31.76 7.89 7.69
CA LEU A 682 32.76 8.60 6.91
C LEU A 682 33.52 9.60 7.76
N ARG A 683 32.80 10.36 8.61
CA ARG A 683 33.36 11.49 9.33
C ARG A 683 34.05 11.15 10.65
N TYR A 684 33.52 10.19 11.40
CA TYR A 684 33.95 9.96 12.80
C TYR A 684 34.74 8.66 13.00
N LEU A 685 34.69 7.72 12.05
CA LEU A 685 35.47 6.46 12.13
C LEU A 685 36.82 6.54 11.40
N ASP A 686 37.06 7.57 10.59
CA ASP A 686 38.35 7.82 9.93
C ASP A 686 38.93 9.17 10.39
N ARG A 687 40.19 9.17 10.85
CA ARG A 687 40.89 10.38 11.29
C ARG A 687 41.39 11.25 10.14
N SER A 688 41.34 10.76 8.91
CA SER A 688 41.96 11.39 7.74
C SER A 688 41.04 12.34 6.95
N THR A 689 39.78 12.53 7.35
CA THR A 689 38.81 13.33 6.57
C THR A 689 38.23 14.53 7.33
N ARG A 690 38.51 15.71 6.74
CA ARG A 690 37.82 17.02 6.75
C ARG A 690 37.39 17.66 8.10
N GLY A 691 37.72 18.96 8.21
CA GLY A 691 37.29 19.84 9.31
C GLY A 691 35.76 20.01 9.39
N PRO A 692 35.23 20.54 10.50
CA PRO A 692 33.83 20.38 10.81
C PRO A 692 32.93 21.25 9.92
N VAL A 693 32.14 20.62 9.05
CA VAL A 693 30.92 21.27 8.55
C VAL A 693 29.92 21.27 9.70
N ARG A 694 29.51 22.47 10.14
CA ARG A 694 28.55 22.68 11.24
C ARG A 694 27.28 23.30 10.67
N SER A 695 26.13 22.71 11.00
CA SER A 695 24.85 23.39 10.83
C SER A 695 24.58 24.27 12.03
N ALA A 696 23.97 25.43 11.81
CA ALA A 696 23.54 26.31 12.90
C ALA A 696 22.28 25.81 13.63
N VAL A 697 21.52 24.92 12.98
CA VAL A 697 20.21 24.43 13.44
C VAL A 697 20.22 22.90 13.52
N LEU A 698 19.70 22.37 14.63
CA LEU A 698 19.38 20.96 14.83
C LEU A 698 17.86 20.77 14.83
N PHE A 699 17.37 19.72 14.18
CA PHE A 699 15.97 19.29 14.25
C PHE A 699 15.86 17.82 14.66
N ASN A 700 15.04 17.57 15.68
CA ASN A 700 14.74 16.24 16.18
C ASN A 700 13.25 16.08 16.46
N TYR A 701 12.69 14.93 16.09
CA TYR A 701 11.32 14.54 16.45
C TYR A 701 11.33 13.16 17.11
N LEU A 702 11.11 13.16 18.43
CA LEU A 702 11.23 12.02 19.32
C LEU A 702 9.97 11.12 19.34
N GLY A 703 8.91 11.52 18.63
CA GLY A 703 7.65 10.77 18.64
C GLY A 703 7.01 10.73 20.03
N ARG A 704 6.31 9.63 20.34
CA ARG A 704 5.72 9.38 21.67
C ARG A 704 6.67 8.58 22.56
N LEU A 705 7.11 9.17 23.66
CA LEU A 705 8.11 8.59 24.57
C LEU A 705 7.54 7.62 25.63
N ASP A 706 6.23 7.65 25.89
CA ASP A 706 5.56 6.86 26.93
C ASP A 706 4.72 5.70 26.39
N GLY A 707 4.76 5.44 25.07
CA GLY A 707 3.95 4.40 24.41
C GLY A 707 4.17 2.99 24.98
N GLY A 708 5.33 2.71 25.57
CA GLY A 708 5.61 1.43 26.22
C GLY A 708 5.03 1.24 27.62
N LEU A 709 4.61 2.32 28.31
CA LEU A 709 4.27 2.32 29.74
C LEU A 709 2.79 2.03 30.05
N ALA A 710 1.90 2.19 29.06
CA ALA A 710 0.46 2.00 29.26
C ALA A 710 0.15 0.61 29.84
N GLY A 711 0.78 -0.45 29.31
CA GLY A 711 0.63 -1.85 29.75
C GLY A 711 1.53 -2.30 30.91
N SER A 712 2.37 -1.43 31.49
CA SER A 712 3.31 -1.83 32.56
C SER A 712 2.59 -2.14 33.88
N SER A 713 3.01 -3.18 34.61
CA SER A 713 2.48 -3.44 35.96
C SER A 713 3.07 -2.53 37.04
N VAL A 714 4.20 -1.86 36.76
CA VAL A 714 4.99 -1.14 37.77
C VAL A 714 5.01 0.36 37.55
N PHE A 715 5.11 0.82 36.30
CA PHE A 715 5.36 2.21 35.96
C PHE A 715 4.20 2.80 35.15
N ALA A 716 3.67 3.94 35.56
CA ALA A 716 2.58 4.62 34.89
C ALA A 716 3.05 5.85 34.08
N PRO A 717 2.39 6.16 32.95
CA PRO A 717 2.59 7.43 32.25
C PRO A 717 2.08 8.63 33.09
N PRO A 718 2.49 9.87 32.77
CA PRO A 718 3.44 10.22 31.71
C PRO A 718 4.90 9.95 32.12
N LEU A 719 5.76 9.76 31.12
CA LEU A 719 7.21 9.79 31.29
C LEU A 719 7.70 11.24 31.18
N GLU A 720 8.20 11.82 32.27
CA GLU A 720 8.56 13.23 32.33
C GLU A 720 10.08 13.42 32.19
N LEU A 721 10.52 14.20 31.18
CA LEU A 721 11.93 14.53 30.99
C LEU A 721 12.42 15.48 32.11
N ALA A 722 13.36 15.01 32.92
CA ALA A 722 13.90 15.75 34.06
C ALA A 722 15.17 16.52 33.66
N ARG A 723 15.14 17.84 33.75
CA ARG A 723 16.27 18.73 33.42
C ARG A 723 17.06 19.11 34.70
N PRO A 724 18.33 19.55 34.62
CA PRO A 724 19.14 19.71 33.40
C PRO A 724 19.77 18.39 32.91
N LEU A 725 19.87 18.25 31.59
CA LEU A 725 20.45 17.06 30.93
C LEU A 725 21.97 17.17 30.69
N GLN A 726 22.50 18.39 30.73
CA GLN A 726 23.90 18.67 30.45
C GLN A 726 24.45 19.66 31.47
N SER A 727 25.78 19.67 31.65
CA SER A 727 26.45 20.67 32.48
C SER A 727 26.09 22.10 32.03
N PRO A 728 25.79 23.03 32.94
CA PRO A 728 25.60 24.44 32.61
C PRO A 728 26.82 25.09 31.95
N ARG A 729 28.03 24.58 32.22
CA ARG A 729 29.28 25.08 31.63
C ARG A 729 29.49 24.61 30.20
N GLN A 730 28.70 23.65 29.74
CA GLN A 730 28.85 23.04 28.44
C GLN A 730 28.54 24.04 27.32
N GLN A 731 29.40 24.10 26.31
CA GLN A 731 29.11 24.85 25.09
C GLN A 731 28.00 24.13 24.31
N ARG A 732 27.01 24.90 23.86
CA ARG A 732 25.97 24.42 22.95
C ARG A 732 26.57 24.31 21.55
N GLN A 733 26.27 23.20 20.90
CA GLN A 733 26.82 22.90 19.57
C GLN A 733 26.07 23.62 18.45
N TYR A 734 24.81 23.97 18.71
CA TYR A 734 23.92 24.62 17.76
C TYR A 734 23.53 26.01 18.26
N LEU A 735 23.24 26.91 17.32
CA LEU A 735 22.66 28.21 17.66
C LEU A 735 21.18 28.04 18.04
N LEU A 736 20.48 27.18 17.31
CA LEU A 736 19.08 26.83 17.52
C LEU A 736 18.90 25.30 17.52
N GLU A 737 18.25 24.77 18.56
CA GLU A 737 17.87 23.36 18.64
C GLU A 737 16.34 23.29 18.64
N VAL A 738 15.76 22.45 17.78
CA VAL A 738 14.31 22.28 17.64
C VAL A 738 13.95 20.83 17.92
N ASP A 739 13.36 20.59 19.09
CA ASP A 739 12.99 19.25 19.57
C ASP A 739 11.48 19.12 19.65
N GLY A 740 10.90 18.12 18.99
CA GLY A 740 9.47 17.82 19.01
C GLY A 740 9.15 16.46 19.64
N TRP A 741 8.09 16.36 20.44
CA TRP A 741 7.60 15.11 21.00
C TRP A 741 6.09 15.14 21.28
N MET A 742 5.51 13.95 21.44
CA MET A 742 4.10 13.73 21.76
C MET A 742 3.94 13.38 23.23
N SER A 743 3.06 14.10 23.91
CA SER A 743 2.57 13.81 25.28
C SER A 743 1.03 13.85 25.25
N ASP A 744 0.39 14.66 26.10
CA ASP A 744 -1.06 14.96 26.04
C ASP A 744 -1.45 15.81 24.80
N GLY A 745 -0.46 16.18 23.99
CA GLY A 745 -0.53 16.92 22.73
C GLY A 745 0.86 17.00 22.12
N LEU A 746 0.99 17.60 20.93
CA LEU A 746 2.30 17.92 20.36
C LEU A 746 2.98 19.03 21.17
N VAL A 747 4.25 18.84 21.52
CA VAL A 747 5.12 19.86 22.10
C VAL A 747 6.35 20.02 21.21
N VAL A 748 6.70 21.26 20.84
CA VAL A 748 7.92 21.59 20.10
C VAL A 748 8.68 22.69 20.82
N GLY A 749 9.90 22.41 21.28
CA GLY A 749 10.79 23.34 21.97
C GLY A 749 11.84 23.93 21.03
N PHE A 750 12.02 25.25 21.10
CA PHE A 750 13.06 25.99 20.39
C PHE A 750 14.07 26.52 21.41
N THR A 751 15.22 25.84 21.53
CA THR A 751 16.28 26.20 22.48
C THR A 751 17.33 27.07 21.80
N PHE A 752 17.71 28.19 22.43
CA PHE A 752 18.67 29.17 21.91
C PHE A 752 19.48 29.83 23.03
N GLY A 753 20.60 30.48 22.69
CA GLY A 753 21.43 31.21 23.65
C GLY A 753 20.96 32.65 23.87
N ARG A 754 20.62 33.04 25.10
CA ARG A 754 20.13 34.40 25.45
C ARG A 754 21.13 35.52 25.18
N LYS A 755 22.43 35.19 25.08
CA LYS A 755 23.50 36.13 24.76
C LYS A 755 23.76 36.26 23.26
N LEU A 756 23.16 35.40 22.43
CA LEU A 756 23.30 35.43 20.98
C LEU A 756 22.01 35.90 20.29
N HIS A 757 20.85 35.48 20.80
CA HIS A 757 19.54 35.88 20.28
C HIS A 757 18.67 36.49 21.37
N ARG A 758 17.93 37.53 21.00
CA ARG A 758 16.86 38.08 21.83
C ARG A 758 15.69 37.12 21.83
N ARG A 759 15.03 36.97 22.97
CA ARG A 759 13.83 36.14 23.09
C ARG A 759 12.76 36.51 22.06
N ALA A 760 12.53 37.81 21.84
CA ALA A 760 11.57 38.31 20.84
C ALA A 760 11.89 37.85 19.40
N THR A 761 13.17 37.73 19.04
CA THR A 761 13.61 37.24 17.71
C THR A 761 13.19 35.79 17.52
N VAL A 762 13.41 34.96 18.54
CA VAL A 762 13.04 33.54 18.48
C VAL A 762 11.52 33.36 18.61
N GLU A 763 10.83 34.18 19.41
CA GLU A 763 9.36 34.19 19.45
C GLU A 763 8.74 34.54 18.10
N ALA A 764 9.33 35.45 17.34
CA ALA A 764 8.90 35.75 15.97
C ALA A 764 9.11 34.56 15.01
N LEU A 765 10.25 33.87 15.10
CA LEU A 765 10.51 32.63 14.35
C LEU A 765 9.50 31.53 14.72
N VAL A 766 9.23 31.34 16.01
CA VAL A 766 8.26 30.38 16.51
C VAL A 766 6.84 30.73 16.07
N GLY A 767 6.49 32.01 16.03
CA GLY A 767 5.23 32.50 15.46
C GLY A 767 5.10 32.14 13.99
N ALA A 768 6.16 32.33 13.20
CA ALA A 768 6.19 31.94 11.78
C ALA A 768 6.06 30.42 11.60
N PHE A 769 6.75 29.63 12.42
CA PHE A 769 6.62 28.17 12.45
C PHE A 769 5.20 27.72 12.77
N THR A 770 4.59 28.30 13.82
CA THR A 770 3.24 27.96 14.26
C THR A 770 2.20 28.32 13.20
N ALA A 771 2.35 29.48 12.55
CA ALA A 771 1.51 29.89 11.45
C ALA A 771 1.64 28.94 10.24
N ALA A 772 2.87 28.56 9.87
CA ALA A 772 3.11 27.59 8.80
C ALA A 772 2.51 26.21 9.14
N LEU A 773 2.70 25.72 10.36
CA LEU A 773 2.12 24.44 10.79
C LEU A 773 0.59 24.46 10.75
N GLY A 774 -0.03 25.54 11.25
CA GLY A 774 -1.48 25.74 11.16
C GLY A 774 -1.99 25.82 9.72
N GLU A 775 -1.23 26.43 8.80
CA GLU A 775 -1.51 26.41 7.36
C GLU A 775 -1.45 24.99 6.78
N LEU A 776 -0.47 24.17 7.16
CA LEU A 776 -0.36 22.79 6.71
C LEU A 776 -1.53 21.92 7.22
N ILE A 777 -1.90 22.07 8.50
CA ILE A 777 -3.04 21.35 9.12
C ILE A 777 -4.36 21.75 8.46
N ARG A 778 -4.62 23.06 8.31
CA ARG A 778 -5.82 23.55 7.63
C ARG A 778 -5.80 23.19 6.15
N GLY A 779 -4.65 23.29 5.49
CA GLY A 779 -4.43 22.95 4.08
C GLY A 779 -4.68 21.48 3.77
N ALA A 780 -4.41 20.57 4.71
CA ALA A 780 -4.83 19.17 4.58
C ALA A 780 -6.37 19.05 4.56
N SER A 781 -7.04 19.84 5.42
CA SER A 781 -8.50 19.90 5.52
C SER A 781 -9.19 20.65 4.35
N THR A 782 -8.56 21.69 3.79
CA THR A 782 -9.11 22.55 2.72
C THR A 782 -8.67 22.18 1.32
N ALA A 783 -7.53 21.49 1.14
CA ALA A 783 -7.14 20.98 -0.17
C ALA A 783 -7.91 19.70 -0.57
N ALA A 784 -8.92 19.31 0.22
CA ALA A 784 -10.05 18.52 -0.25
C ALA A 784 -10.96 19.34 -1.20
N VAL A 785 -10.86 20.67 -1.19
CA VAL A 785 -11.80 21.59 -1.86
C VAL A 785 -11.16 22.45 -2.98
N GLU A 786 -9.87 22.80 -2.95
CA GLU A 786 -9.26 23.64 -4.00
C GLU A 786 -7.92 23.09 -4.50
N ARG A 787 -7.87 22.56 -5.74
CA ARG A 787 -6.66 22.01 -6.37
C ARG A 787 -6.26 22.84 -7.60
N GLY A 788 -5.01 23.34 -7.65
CA GLY A 788 -4.44 24.04 -8.82
C GLY A 788 -3.57 23.13 -9.72
N PRO A 789 -3.34 23.44 -11.02
CA PRO A 789 -2.83 22.51 -12.04
C PRO A 789 -1.49 21.81 -11.76
N ARG A 790 -0.60 22.34 -10.91
CA ARG A 790 0.67 21.68 -10.49
C ARG A 790 0.52 20.72 -9.32
N ALA A 791 -0.45 20.93 -8.43
CA ALA A 791 -0.78 19.98 -7.36
C ALA A 791 -1.51 18.74 -7.92
N LEU A 792 -2.00 18.86 -9.16
CA LEU A 792 -2.77 17.87 -9.89
C LEU A 792 -1.94 16.88 -10.68
N THR A 793 -0.67 17.19 -10.94
CA THR A 793 0.24 16.35 -11.73
C THR A 793 0.87 15.22 -10.92
N SER A 794 0.82 14.01 -11.45
CA SER A 794 1.56 12.85 -10.92
C SER A 794 3.05 12.89 -11.30
N PRO A 795 3.94 12.19 -10.55
CA PRO A 795 5.39 12.17 -10.84
C PRO A 795 5.66 11.69 -12.28
N GLY A 796 6.52 12.40 -13.02
CA GLY A 796 6.89 12.07 -14.41
C GLY A 796 6.39 13.05 -15.48
N VAL A 797 5.58 14.05 -15.13
CA VAL A 797 5.09 15.08 -16.07
C VAL A 797 5.88 16.40 -15.87
N GLU A 798 6.67 16.84 -16.86
CA GLU A 798 7.44 18.08 -16.76
C GLU A 798 6.55 19.34 -16.85
N ALA A 799 6.63 20.19 -15.82
CA ALA A 799 5.79 21.37 -15.64
C ALA A 799 5.89 22.52 -16.67
N PRO A 800 6.98 22.74 -17.45
CA PRO A 800 7.06 23.91 -18.33
C PRO A 800 6.12 23.88 -19.54
N ARG A 801 5.61 22.71 -19.95
CA ARG A 801 4.87 22.56 -21.22
C ARG A 801 3.37 22.26 -21.06
N LEU A 802 2.93 21.94 -19.84
CA LEU A 802 1.55 21.57 -19.53
C LEU A 802 0.54 22.71 -19.78
N ALA A 803 0.94 23.97 -19.59
CA ALA A 803 0.06 25.12 -19.83
C ALA A 803 -0.38 25.27 -21.30
N ARG A 804 0.44 24.79 -22.25
CA ARG A 804 0.11 24.80 -23.69
C ARG A 804 -0.91 23.72 -24.03
N VAL A 805 -0.69 22.51 -23.51
CA VAL A 805 -1.57 21.35 -23.68
C VAL A 805 -2.95 21.62 -23.04
N LEU A 806 -3.00 22.19 -21.84
CA LEU A 806 -4.26 22.54 -21.16
C LEU A 806 -5.10 23.60 -21.89
N ARG A 807 -4.54 24.39 -22.81
CA ARG A 807 -5.33 25.31 -23.65
C ARG A 807 -6.29 24.55 -24.58
N ARG A 808 -5.99 23.29 -24.93
CA ARG A 808 -6.85 22.46 -25.79
C ARG A 808 -8.18 22.08 -25.13
N LEU A 809 -8.28 22.17 -23.79
CA LEU A 809 -9.56 22.07 -23.08
C LEU A 809 -10.49 23.27 -23.36
N ARG A 810 -10.04 24.31 -24.10
CA ARG A 810 -10.84 25.46 -24.52
C ARG A 810 -10.80 25.68 -26.05
N PRO A 811 -11.63 24.99 -26.83
CA PRO A 811 -11.78 25.27 -28.24
C PRO A 811 -12.78 26.40 -28.43
N GLY A 812 -12.34 27.67 -28.29
CA GLY A 812 -13.19 28.83 -28.62
C GLY A 812 -12.89 30.11 -27.83
N ARG A 813 -13.35 31.26 -28.37
CA ARG A 813 -13.28 32.60 -27.79
C ARG A 813 -14.41 32.92 -26.78
N ASP A 814 -15.11 31.90 -26.27
CA ASP A 814 -16.30 32.11 -25.44
C ASP A 814 -15.93 32.29 -23.95
N PRO A 815 -16.52 33.25 -23.22
CA PRO A 815 -16.08 33.66 -21.88
C PRO A 815 -16.67 32.80 -20.74
N GLY A 816 -17.01 31.53 -21.00
CA GLY A 816 -17.55 30.61 -20.01
C GLY A 816 -16.55 30.25 -18.88
N PRO A 817 -17.05 29.78 -17.72
CA PRO A 817 -16.19 29.31 -16.64
C PRO A 817 -15.33 28.14 -17.11
N SER A 818 -14.08 28.13 -16.64
CA SER A 818 -13.11 27.10 -17.04
C SER A 818 -13.46 25.78 -16.36
N PRO A 819 -13.37 24.62 -17.04
CA PRO A 819 -13.59 23.34 -16.38
C PRO A 819 -12.60 23.18 -15.22
N ARG A 820 -13.08 22.76 -14.05
CA ARG A 820 -12.19 22.52 -12.90
C ARG A 820 -11.47 21.20 -13.13
N ILE A 821 -10.14 21.27 -13.14
CA ILE A 821 -9.27 20.11 -13.33
C ILE A 821 -9.11 19.41 -11.97
N GLU A 822 -9.25 18.09 -11.93
CA GLU A 822 -9.13 17.28 -10.72
C GLU A 822 -7.81 16.51 -10.60
N SER A 823 -7.23 16.08 -11.72
CA SER A 823 -5.90 15.47 -11.80
C SER A 823 -5.34 15.52 -13.23
N ILE A 824 -4.01 15.40 -13.33
CA ILE A 824 -3.26 15.31 -14.58
C ILE A 824 -2.26 14.17 -14.41
N ASP A 825 -2.38 13.13 -15.22
CA ASP A 825 -1.62 11.89 -15.06
C ASP A 825 -1.00 11.49 -16.41
N PRO A 826 0.15 10.81 -16.45
CA PRO A 826 0.64 10.23 -17.71
C PRO A 826 -0.31 9.15 -18.21
N LEU A 827 -0.36 8.90 -19.51
CA LEU A 827 -1.04 7.71 -20.03
C LEU A 827 -0.27 6.44 -19.62
N THR A 828 -1.00 5.37 -19.34
CA THR A 828 -0.39 4.04 -19.21
C THR A 828 0.14 3.57 -20.59
N PRO A 829 1.12 2.66 -20.67
CA PRO A 829 1.63 2.16 -21.96
C PRO A 829 0.53 1.60 -22.88
N ALA A 830 -0.48 0.92 -22.32
CA ALA A 830 -1.63 0.45 -23.07
C ALA A 830 -2.49 1.60 -23.62
N GLN A 831 -2.73 2.64 -22.81
CA GLN A 831 -3.43 3.84 -23.27
C GLN A 831 -2.62 4.61 -24.32
N GLN A 832 -1.29 4.66 -24.23
CA GLN A 832 -0.44 5.27 -25.26
C GLN A 832 -0.58 4.55 -26.60
N GLY A 833 -0.55 3.21 -26.60
CA GLY A 833 -0.76 2.40 -27.82
C GLY A 833 -2.15 2.60 -28.43
N MET A 834 -3.20 2.60 -27.61
CA MET A 834 -4.57 2.87 -28.09
C MET A 834 -4.74 4.29 -28.62
N LEU A 835 -4.15 5.29 -27.96
CA LEU A 835 -4.17 6.67 -28.43
C LEU A 835 -3.48 6.78 -29.80
N PHE A 836 -2.31 6.14 -29.96
CA PHE A 836 -1.62 6.08 -31.24
C PHE A 836 -2.50 5.47 -32.34
N GLY A 837 -3.14 4.33 -32.06
CA GLY A 837 -4.07 3.69 -33.00
C GLY A 837 -5.25 4.57 -33.41
N SER A 838 -5.85 5.29 -32.46
CA SER A 838 -6.94 6.24 -32.74
C SER A 838 -6.48 7.45 -33.56
N LEU A 839 -5.21 7.88 -33.42
CA LEU A 839 -4.63 9.00 -34.19
C LEU A 839 -4.17 8.59 -35.59
N ALA A 840 -3.74 7.34 -35.78
CA ALA A 840 -3.27 6.82 -37.07
C ALA A 840 -4.41 6.64 -38.10
N ALA A 841 -5.66 6.45 -37.63
CA ALA A 841 -6.84 6.31 -38.49
C ALA A 841 -8.04 7.18 -38.03
N PRO A 842 -7.97 8.51 -38.16
CA PRO A 842 -9.04 9.41 -37.72
C PRO A 842 -10.37 9.09 -38.42
N GLY A 843 -11.44 8.94 -37.65
CA GLY A 843 -12.79 8.67 -38.18
C GLY A 843 -13.09 7.21 -38.54
N ALA A 844 -12.13 6.29 -38.39
CA ALA A 844 -12.35 4.86 -38.61
C ALA A 844 -13.07 4.15 -37.43
N GLY A 845 -13.39 4.88 -36.36
CA GLY A 845 -14.04 4.32 -35.18
C GLY A 845 -13.17 3.33 -34.39
N VAL A 846 -11.84 3.42 -34.55
CA VAL A 846 -10.88 2.58 -33.82
C VAL A 846 -11.07 2.80 -32.32
N HIS A 847 -11.20 1.71 -31.56
CA HIS A 847 -11.45 1.72 -30.11
C HIS A 847 -12.76 2.40 -29.66
N VAL A 848 -13.71 2.63 -30.58
CA VAL A 848 -15.09 3.02 -30.23
C VAL A 848 -15.93 1.76 -30.01
N GLU A 849 -16.49 1.63 -28.82
CA GLU A 849 -17.36 0.52 -28.44
C GLU A 849 -18.78 1.01 -28.20
N GLN A 850 -19.74 0.11 -28.45
CA GLN A 850 -21.17 0.39 -28.32
C GLN A 850 -21.84 -0.80 -27.63
N LEU A 851 -22.41 -0.55 -26.45
CA LEU A 851 -23.23 -1.51 -25.73
C LEU A 851 -24.71 -1.17 -25.92
N ILE A 852 -25.52 -2.17 -26.30
CA ILE A 852 -26.96 -2.01 -26.49
C ILE A 852 -27.68 -2.85 -25.45
N LEU A 853 -28.53 -2.22 -24.66
CA LEU A 853 -29.35 -2.86 -23.64
C LEU A 853 -30.82 -2.63 -23.96
N THR A 854 -31.61 -3.70 -23.85
CA THR A 854 -33.08 -3.57 -23.84
C THR A 854 -33.53 -3.48 -22.39
N LEU A 855 -34.25 -2.42 -22.05
CA LEU A 855 -34.81 -2.22 -20.73
C LEU A 855 -36.34 -2.33 -20.82
N ASP A 856 -36.91 -3.19 -19.99
CA ASP A 856 -38.35 -3.45 -19.89
C ASP A 856 -38.89 -2.96 -18.53
N GLY A 857 -40.10 -2.41 -18.51
CA GLY A 857 -40.79 -1.88 -17.34
C GLY A 857 -41.01 -0.35 -17.36
N PRO A 858 -41.68 0.22 -16.34
CA PRO A 858 -41.89 1.66 -16.23
C PRO A 858 -40.56 2.37 -15.94
N ILE A 859 -39.96 2.95 -16.97
CA ILE A 859 -38.66 3.63 -16.90
C ILE A 859 -38.88 5.13 -16.96
N ASP A 860 -38.45 5.81 -15.90
CA ASP A 860 -38.38 7.26 -15.90
C ASP A 860 -37.06 7.68 -16.56
N LEU A 861 -37.16 8.20 -17.78
CA LEU A 861 -36.01 8.66 -18.57
C LEU A 861 -35.24 9.78 -17.85
N GLU A 862 -35.92 10.61 -17.06
CA GLU A 862 -35.27 11.71 -16.35
C GLU A 862 -34.42 11.17 -15.20
N THR A 863 -35.01 10.29 -14.38
CA THR A 863 -34.28 9.60 -13.31
C THR A 863 -33.14 8.75 -13.86
N LEU A 864 -33.32 8.06 -14.99
CA LEU A 864 -32.26 7.26 -15.61
C LEU A 864 -31.09 8.12 -16.10
N THR A 865 -31.37 9.24 -16.76
CA THR A 865 -30.32 10.20 -17.16
C THR A 865 -29.59 10.77 -15.96
N GLU A 866 -30.30 11.10 -14.88
CA GLU A 866 -29.70 11.60 -13.64
C GLU A 866 -28.82 10.53 -12.96
N ALA A 867 -29.24 9.27 -12.96
CA ALA A 867 -28.43 8.16 -12.46
C ALA A 867 -27.10 8.05 -13.22
N TRP A 868 -27.14 8.14 -14.55
CA TRP A 868 -25.94 8.17 -15.38
C TRP A 868 -25.04 9.37 -15.10
N ARG A 869 -25.60 10.57 -14.95
CA ARG A 869 -24.83 11.77 -14.57
C ARG A 869 -24.09 11.57 -13.25
N ARG A 870 -24.74 10.96 -12.26
CA ARG A 870 -24.12 10.66 -10.96
C ARG A 870 -23.02 9.61 -11.04
N VAL A 871 -23.15 8.61 -11.90
CA VAL A 871 -22.07 7.62 -12.15
C VAL A 871 -20.89 8.27 -12.87
N VAL A 872 -21.13 9.11 -13.88
CA VAL A 872 -20.07 9.87 -14.55
C VAL A 872 -19.36 10.80 -13.56
N ALA A 873 -20.09 11.55 -12.73
CA ALA A 873 -19.51 12.38 -11.67
C ALA A 873 -18.62 11.57 -10.70
N ARG A 874 -19.07 10.35 -10.37
CA ARG A 874 -18.42 9.45 -9.42
C ARG A 874 -17.10 8.84 -9.93
N HIS A 875 -16.99 8.53 -11.23
CA HIS A 875 -15.83 7.83 -11.79
C HIS A 875 -14.94 8.74 -12.63
N ALA A 876 -13.75 9.05 -12.11
CA ALA A 876 -12.78 9.94 -12.77
C ALA A 876 -12.47 9.54 -14.22
N ALA A 877 -12.35 8.24 -14.52
CA ALA A 877 -12.05 7.73 -15.87
C ALA A 877 -13.09 8.15 -16.93
N LEU A 878 -14.37 8.25 -16.53
CA LEU A 878 -15.45 8.69 -17.43
C LEU A 878 -15.42 10.20 -17.68
N ARG A 879 -14.62 10.96 -16.93
CA ARG A 879 -14.48 12.43 -17.01
C ARG A 879 -13.13 12.87 -17.53
N THR A 880 -12.39 11.94 -18.13
CA THR A 880 -11.01 12.13 -18.54
C THR A 880 -10.91 12.60 -19.99
N ALA A 881 -10.14 13.66 -20.22
CA ALA A 881 -9.65 14.07 -21.53
C ALA A 881 -8.24 13.51 -21.76
N PHE A 882 -7.90 13.16 -23.00
CA PHE A 882 -6.57 12.72 -23.39
C PHE A 882 -5.94 13.79 -24.29
N LEU A 883 -4.81 14.36 -23.87
CA LEU A 883 -4.17 15.50 -24.53
C LEU A 883 -2.74 15.16 -24.93
N TRP A 884 -2.31 15.58 -26.12
CA TRP A 884 -0.99 15.30 -26.70
C TRP A 884 -0.47 16.46 -27.56
N GLU A 885 0.86 16.64 -27.65
CA GLU A 885 1.56 17.52 -28.62
C GLU A 885 2.92 16.91 -29.00
N GLU A 886 3.50 17.29 -30.16
CA GLU A 886 4.77 16.72 -30.67
C GLU A 886 5.97 16.83 -29.69
N GLU A 887 5.90 17.76 -28.73
CA GLU A 887 6.98 18.08 -27.78
C GLU A 887 6.66 17.68 -26.33
N VAL A 888 5.49 17.04 -26.08
CA VAL A 888 4.99 16.68 -24.75
C VAL A 888 4.39 15.28 -24.77
N ASP A 889 4.84 14.43 -23.86
CA ASP A 889 4.24 13.10 -23.67
C ASP A 889 2.73 13.21 -23.45
N PRO A 890 1.93 12.29 -24.02
CA PRO A 890 0.49 12.34 -23.87
C PRO A 890 0.09 12.20 -22.40
N VAL A 891 -0.87 13.03 -21.99
CA VAL A 891 -1.41 13.08 -20.63
C VAL A 891 -2.92 12.87 -20.60
N GLN A 892 -3.40 12.32 -19.51
CA GLN A 892 -4.81 12.19 -19.20
C GLN A 892 -5.19 13.23 -18.14
N VAL A 893 -6.26 13.99 -18.40
CA VAL A 893 -6.70 15.12 -17.57
C VAL A 893 -8.12 14.89 -17.12
N VAL A 894 -8.30 14.71 -15.81
CA VAL A 894 -9.62 14.50 -15.20
C VAL A 894 -10.28 15.86 -14.96
N VAL A 895 -11.51 16.01 -15.41
CA VAL A 895 -12.28 17.27 -15.33
C VAL A 895 -13.57 17.07 -14.53
N ASP A 896 -13.97 18.06 -13.73
CA ASP A 896 -15.22 18.07 -12.97
C ASP A 896 -15.80 19.50 -12.89
N PRO A 897 -17.06 19.77 -13.29
CA PRO A 897 -18.04 18.84 -13.85
C PRO A 897 -17.80 18.54 -15.34
N VAL A 898 -18.46 17.48 -15.84
CA VAL A 898 -18.57 17.17 -17.27
C VAL A 898 -20.03 16.97 -17.64
N ASP A 899 -20.42 17.46 -18.82
CA ASP A 899 -21.77 17.29 -19.33
C ASP A 899 -21.89 15.97 -20.11
N LEU A 900 -22.77 15.10 -19.64
CA LEU A 900 -23.08 13.85 -20.34
C LEU A 900 -24.08 14.11 -21.47
N GLU A 901 -23.67 13.85 -22.71
CA GLU A 901 -24.57 13.84 -23.85
C GLU A 901 -25.54 12.65 -23.74
N CYS A 902 -26.83 12.96 -23.60
CA CYS A 902 -27.91 12.00 -23.56
C CYS A 902 -28.94 12.33 -24.64
N ARG A 903 -28.89 11.60 -25.76
CA ARG A 903 -29.87 11.68 -26.84
C ARG A 903 -31.11 10.91 -26.46
N ARG A 904 -32.29 11.49 -26.69
CA ARG A 904 -33.57 10.82 -26.47
C ARG A 904 -34.36 10.85 -27.76
N GLU A 905 -34.86 9.70 -28.19
CA GLU A 905 -35.79 9.60 -29.32
C GLU A 905 -37.00 8.75 -28.97
N ASP A 906 -38.16 9.18 -29.46
CA ASP A 906 -39.40 8.43 -29.37
C ASP A 906 -39.63 7.65 -30.66
N TRP A 907 -39.51 6.32 -30.56
CA TRP A 907 -39.72 5.37 -31.65
C TRP A 907 -40.96 4.51 -31.43
N THR A 908 -41.86 4.91 -30.52
CA THR A 908 -43.08 4.15 -30.20
C THR A 908 -44.06 4.02 -31.37
N SER A 909 -43.92 4.85 -32.41
CA SER A 909 -44.70 4.80 -33.64
C SER A 909 -44.09 3.92 -34.74
N LEU A 910 -42.88 3.41 -34.56
CA LEU A 910 -42.20 2.55 -35.54
C LEU A 910 -42.55 1.08 -35.29
N ASP A 911 -42.69 0.31 -36.37
CA ASP A 911 -42.72 -1.15 -36.26
C ASP A 911 -41.32 -1.71 -35.94
N ARG A 912 -41.26 -2.98 -35.52
CA ARG A 912 -40.02 -3.61 -35.02
C ARG A 912 -38.92 -3.68 -36.07
N GLU A 913 -39.26 -3.89 -37.34
CA GLU A 913 -38.29 -4.04 -38.42
C GLU A 913 -37.71 -2.67 -38.81
N THR A 914 -38.58 -1.66 -38.93
CA THR A 914 -38.17 -0.27 -39.15
C THR A 914 -37.32 0.27 -37.99
N ALA A 915 -37.68 -0.04 -36.74
CA ALA A 915 -36.91 0.36 -35.56
C ALA A 915 -35.51 -0.29 -35.56
N ALA A 916 -35.39 -1.57 -35.89
CA ALA A 916 -34.10 -2.27 -35.98
C ALA A 916 -33.21 -1.69 -37.09
N ALA A 917 -33.75 -1.43 -38.28
CA ALA A 917 -33.00 -0.82 -39.38
C ALA A 917 -32.52 0.61 -39.05
N ARG A 918 -33.34 1.36 -38.32
CA ARG A 918 -32.99 2.71 -37.83
C ARG A 918 -31.92 2.66 -36.74
N LEU A 919 -31.95 1.66 -35.85
CA LEU A 919 -30.91 1.42 -34.84
C LEU A 919 -29.55 1.17 -35.49
N GLU A 920 -29.47 0.28 -36.48
CA GLU A 920 -28.21 0.01 -37.19
C GLU A 920 -27.65 1.26 -37.87
N THR A 921 -28.53 2.05 -38.49
CA THR A 921 -28.13 3.34 -39.11
C THR A 921 -27.59 4.32 -38.07
N LEU A 922 -28.23 4.38 -36.90
CA LEU A 922 -27.79 5.22 -35.78
C LEU A 922 -26.44 4.76 -35.24
N LEU A 923 -26.25 3.45 -35.01
CA LEU A 923 -25.00 2.88 -34.49
C LEU A 923 -23.83 3.11 -35.44
N ALA A 924 -24.03 2.89 -36.75
CA ALA A 924 -23.01 3.13 -37.76
C ALA A 924 -22.65 4.61 -37.88
N ALA A 925 -23.64 5.51 -37.85
CA ALA A 925 -23.41 6.96 -37.85
C ALA A 925 -22.66 7.41 -36.59
N ASP A 926 -23.03 6.88 -35.43
CA ASP A 926 -22.40 7.15 -34.15
C ASP A 926 -20.93 6.68 -34.11
N ARG A 927 -20.64 5.48 -34.62
CA ARG A 927 -19.27 4.94 -34.68
C ARG A 927 -18.37 5.76 -35.62
N ARG A 928 -18.91 6.20 -36.76
CA ARG A 928 -18.22 7.13 -37.69
C ARG A 928 -18.02 8.52 -37.10
N HIS A 929 -18.96 8.98 -36.27
CA HIS A 929 -18.83 10.26 -35.58
C HIS A 929 -17.65 10.25 -34.59
N GLY A 930 -17.36 9.11 -33.97
CA GLY A 930 -16.19 8.92 -33.10
C GLY A 930 -16.24 9.80 -31.84
N PHE A 931 -15.09 10.01 -31.21
CA PHE A 931 -14.93 10.90 -30.05
C PHE A 931 -13.79 11.89 -30.27
N ASP A 932 -13.99 13.16 -29.92
CA ASP A 932 -12.89 14.10 -29.71
C ASP A 932 -12.25 13.78 -28.36
N LEU A 933 -11.13 13.05 -28.37
CA LEU A 933 -10.46 12.60 -27.14
C LEU A 933 -9.94 13.77 -26.27
N CYS A 934 -9.83 14.98 -26.83
CA CYS A 934 -9.50 16.18 -26.04
C CYS A 934 -10.71 16.72 -25.25
N ARG A 935 -11.91 16.19 -25.47
CA ARG A 935 -13.15 16.62 -24.80
C ARG A 935 -13.77 15.47 -23.99
N PRO A 936 -13.87 15.61 -22.66
CA PRO A 936 -14.60 14.66 -21.84
C PRO A 936 -16.12 14.98 -21.86
N PRO A 937 -16.98 13.99 -21.55
CA PRO A 937 -16.65 12.59 -21.33
C PRO A 937 -16.44 11.85 -22.67
N PRO A 938 -15.52 10.87 -22.77
CA PRO A 938 -15.33 10.04 -23.97
C PRO A 938 -16.42 8.95 -24.08
N MET A 939 -17.67 9.33 -23.80
CA MET A 939 -18.84 8.48 -23.87
C MET A 939 -20.11 9.31 -24.09
N ARG A 940 -21.15 8.66 -24.60
CA ARG A 940 -22.49 9.24 -24.79
C ARG A 940 -23.55 8.16 -24.74
N ILE A 941 -24.79 8.59 -24.51
CA ILE A 941 -25.93 7.68 -24.32
C ILE A 941 -27.06 8.07 -25.25
N ALA A 942 -27.70 7.08 -25.87
CA ALA A 942 -28.99 7.24 -26.54
C ALA A 942 -30.05 6.39 -25.84
N LEU A 943 -31.18 7.02 -25.49
CA LEU A 943 -32.36 6.37 -24.95
C LEU A 943 -33.46 6.41 -26.03
N LEU A 944 -33.81 5.24 -26.57
CA LEU A 944 -34.71 5.08 -27.70
C LEU A 944 -35.98 4.38 -27.24
N SER A 945 -37.07 5.12 -27.04
CA SER A 945 -38.34 4.57 -26.54
C SER A 945 -39.03 3.74 -27.61
N LEU A 946 -39.29 2.46 -27.35
CA LEU A 946 -39.95 1.53 -28.28
C LEU A 946 -41.43 1.31 -27.93
N ALA A 947 -41.76 1.39 -26.65
CA ALA A 947 -43.12 1.35 -26.14
C ALA A 947 -43.19 2.12 -24.81
N ARG A 948 -44.39 2.19 -24.20
CA ARG A 948 -44.60 2.88 -22.91
C ARG A 948 -43.71 2.35 -21.78
N ASP A 949 -43.36 1.07 -21.83
CA ASP A 949 -42.61 0.33 -20.83
C ASP A 949 -41.41 -0.42 -21.45
N ARG A 950 -40.90 0.05 -22.59
CA ARG A 950 -39.75 -0.60 -23.25
C ARG A 950 -38.88 0.40 -23.99
N LEU A 951 -37.57 0.33 -23.80
CA LEU A 951 -36.61 1.16 -24.52
C LEU A 951 -35.31 0.43 -24.84
N TRP A 952 -34.61 0.91 -25.87
CA TRP A 952 -33.20 0.59 -26.09
C TRP A 952 -32.31 1.68 -25.49
N LEU A 953 -31.36 1.26 -24.67
CA LEU A 953 -30.26 2.09 -24.20
C LEU A 953 -29.03 1.73 -25.02
N VAL A 954 -28.50 2.69 -25.76
CA VAL A 954 -27.21 2.59 -26.44
C VAL A 954 -26.20 3.39 -25.63
N TRP A 955 -25.16 2.73 -25.15
CA TRP A 955 -24.02 3.36 -24.50
C TRP A 955 -22.79 3.22 -25.39
N SER A 956 -22.39 4.35 -25.98
CA SER A 956 -21.18 4.44 -26.79
C SER A 956 -20.05 5.02 -25.95
N PHE A 957 -18.85 4.45 -26.01
CA PHE A 957 -17.69 4.92 -25.26
C PHE A 957 -16.38 4.60 -25.99
N HIS A 958 -15.29 5.28 -25.61
CA HIS A 958 -13.95 4.99 -26.09
C HIS A 958 -13.21 4.05 -25.13
N HIS A 959 -12.52 3.03 -25.66
CA HIS A 959 -11.82 2.01 -24.86
C HIS A 959 -10.68 2.60 -23.99
N LEU A 960 -10.18 3.80 -24.34
CA LEU A 960 -9.22 4.54 -23.51
C LEU A 960 -9.72 4.83 -22.08
N ALA A 961 -11.04 4.95 -21.89
CA ALA A 961 -11.67 5.30 -20.62
C ALA A 961 -12.39 4.13 -19.94
N VAL A 962 -12.82 3.13 -20.70
CA VAL A 962 -13.67 2.02 -20.23
C VAL A 962 -13.16 0.73 -20.88
N ASP A 963 -13.04 -0.33 -20.08
CA ASP A 963 -12.81 -1.68 -20.57
C ASP A 963 -14.00 -2.61 -20.26
N GLY A 964 -13.92 -3.86 -20.71
CA GLY A 964 -14.99 -4.84 -20.47
C GLY A 964 -15.29 -5.11 -18.99
N TRP A 965 -14.32 -4.93 -18.08
CA TRP A 965 -14.53 -5.12 -16.64
C TRP A 965 -15.26 -3.94 -15.99
N CYS A 966 -15.19 -2.76 -16.62
CA CYS A 966 -15.91 -1.57 -16.17
C CYS A 966 -17.43 -1.67 -16.41
N LEU A 967 -17.86 -2.38 -17.46
CA LEU A 967 -19.28 -2.46 -17.86
C LEU A 967 -20.22 -2.92 -16.73
N PRO A 968 -20.01 -4.07 -16.06
CA PRO A 968 -20.91 -4.52 -14.99
C PRO A 968 -20.89 -3.59 -13.76
N ILE A 969 -19.78 -2.89 -13.52
CA ILE A 969 -19.65 -1.92 -12.43
C ILE A 969 -20.54 -0.71 -12.72
N VAL A 970 -20.32 -0.07 -13.87
CA VAL A 970 -21.06 1.13 -14.29
C VAL A 970 -22.57 0.86 -14.34
N LEU A 971 -22.97 -0.23 -14.99
CA LEU A 971 -24.39 -0.59 -15.11
C LEU A 971 -25.04 -0.92 -13.76
N GLY A 972 -24.31 -1.62 -12.88
CA GLY A 972 -24.78 -1.92 -11.53
C GLY A 972 -25.02 -0.66 -10.70
N GLU A 973 -24.10 0.30 -10.78
CA GLU A 973 -24.23 1.57 -10.06
C GLU A 973 -25.34 2.46 -10.64
N VAL A 974 -25.51 2.51 -11.97
CA VAL A 974 -26.62 3.21 -12.62
C VAL A 974 -27.96 2.65 -12.13
N GLY A 975 -28.09 1.32 -12.07
CA GLY A 975 -29.29 0.66 -11.57
C GLY A 975 -29.62 1.03 -10.13
N GLU A 976 -28.65 0.93 -9.21
CA GLU A 976 -28.84 1.29 -7.80
C GLU A 976 -29.15 2.78 -7.62
N LEU A 977 -28.49 3.68 -8.37
CA LEU A 977 -28.77 5.12 -8.33
C LEU A 977 -30.16 5.45 -8.86
N HIS A 978 -30.57 4.82 -9.97
CA HIS A 978 -31.92 4.98 -10.51
C HIS A 978 -32.97 4.54 -9.50
N ASP A 979 -32.82 3.37 -8.89
CA ASP A 979 -33.77 2.86 -7.89
C ASP A 979 -33.81 3.73 -6.63
N ALA A 980 -32.65 4.22 -6.18
CA ALA A 980 -32.54 5.10 -5.04
C ALA A 980 -33.24 6.45 -5.28
N LEU A 981 -33.01 7.05 -6.45
CA LEU A 981 -33.64 8.29 -6.88
C LEU A 981 -35.16 8.16 -6.95
N ARG A 982 -35.68 7.10 -7.58
CA ARG A 982 -37.12 6.84 -7.67
C ARG A 982 -37.80 6.68 -6.30
N GLN A 983 -37.08 6.11 -5.34
CA GLN A 983 -37.59 5.83 -3.99
C GLN A 983 -37.33 6.98 -3.00
N GLY A 984 -36.65 8.05 -3.43
CA GLY A 984 -36.26 9.15 -2.54
C GLY A 984 -35.30 8.73 -1.42
N ARG A 985 -34.53 7.65 -1.62
CA ARG A 985 -33.57 7.12 -0.63
C ARG A 985 -32.13 7.41 -1.05
N PRO A 986 -31.17 7.44 -0.11
CA PRO A 986 -29.76 7.46 -0.47
C PRO A 986 -29.34 6.17 -1.19
N ALA A 987 -28.50 6.30 -2.21
CA ALA A 987 -27.91 5.16 -2.92
C ALA A 987 -26.80 4.51 -2.09
N ARG A 988 -26.72 3.18 -2.11
CA ARG A 988 -25.72 2.40 -1.35
C ARG A 988 -24.62 1.92 -2.29
N LEU A 989 -23.64 2.76 -2.55
CA LEU A 989 -22.51 2.45 -3.44
C LEU A 989 -21.18 2.36 -2.65
N PRO A 990 -20.32 1.36 -2.92
CA PRO A 990 -19.02 1.21 -2.26
C PRO A 990 -18.04 2.31 -2.67
N PRO A 991 -17.13 2.79 -1.80
CA PRO A 991 -16.22 3.89 -2.12
C PRO A 991 -15.33 3.58 -3.35
N VAL A 992 -15.13 4.56 -4.23
CA VAL A 992 -14.32 4.43 -5.44
C VAL A 992 -12.87 4.82 -5.15
N ARG A 993 -11.93 3.94 -5.49
CA ARG A 993 -10.49 4.24 -5.48
C ARG A 993 -10.11 5.06 -6.73
N PRO A 994 -9.35 6.16 -6.60
CA PRO A 994 -8.91 6.95 -7.76
C PRO A 994 -7.99 6.15 -8.72
N TYR A 995 -8.29 6.16 -10.02
CA TYR A 995 -7.45 5.49 -11.04
C TYR A 995 -5.99 6.01 -11.06
N ARG A 996 -5.78 7.27 -10.68
CA ARG A 996 -4.45 7.89 -10.56
C ARG A 996 -3.51 7.17 -9.59
N ASP A 997 -4.04 6.44 -8.60
CA ASP A 997 -3.22 5.69 -7.64
C ASP A 997 -2.50 4.54 -8.37
N TYR A 998 -3.20 3.89 -9.31
CA TYR A 998 -2.65 2.87 -10.18
C TYR A 998 -1.61 3.45 -11.14
N VAL A 999 -1.91 4.59 -11.77
CA VAL A 999 -0.96 5.27 -12.67
C VAL A 999 0.31 5.66 -11.91
N SER A 1000 0.18 6.23 -10.71
CA SER A 1000 1.31 6.61 -9.85
C SER A 1000 2.14 5.40 -9.40
N TRP A 1001 1.49 4.27 -9.14
CA TRP A 1001 2.18 3.01 -8.83
C TRP A 1001 2.95 2.50 -10.05
N LEU A 1002 2.35 2.53 -11.24
CA LEU A 1002 2.95 2.06 -12.48
C LEU A 1002 4.21 2.86 -12.85
N SER A 1003 4.16 4.19 -12.68
CA SER A 1003 5.32 5.09 -12.92
C SER A 1003 6.52 4.84 -11.99
N ARG A 1004 6.34 4.14 -10.87
CA ARG A 1004 7.42 3.78 -9.94
C ARG A 1004 8.06 2.41 -10.22
N GLN A 1005 7.54 1.66 -11.19
CA GLN A 1005 8.08 0.33 -11.52
C GLN A 1005 9.31 0.44 -12.43
N ASP A 1006 10.25 -0.50 -12.33
CA ASP A 1006 11.39 -0.59 -13.24
C ASP A 1006 10.91 -0.92 -14.67
N PRO A 1007 11.03 0.00 -15.65
CA PRO A 1007 10.60 -0.27 -17.01
C PRO A 1007 11.48 -1.33 -17.70
N ALA A 1008 12.73 -1.51 -17.25
CA ALA A 1008 13.67 -2.44 -17.86
C ALA A 1008 13.38 -3.91 -17.48
N GLY A 1009 12.64 -4.15 -16.40
CA GLY A 1009 12.23 -5.50 -15.98
C GLY A 1009 11.34 -6.20 -17.00
N PRO A 1010 10.16 -5.64 -17.34
CA PRO A 1010 9.30 -6.14 -18.40
C PRO A 1010 10.01 -6.22 -19.76
N GLU A 1011 10.83 -5.24 -20.11
CA GLU A 1011 11.61 -5.25 -21.35
C GLU A 1011 12.56 -6.44 -21.40
N ARG A 1012 13.36 -6.69 -20.35
CA ARG A 1012 14.25 -7.86 -20.27
C ARG A 1012 13.48 -9.17 -20.36
N PHE A 1013 12.31 -9.23 -19.72
CA PHE A 1013 11.44 -10.41 -19.79
C PHE A 1013 10.96 -10.66 -21.23
N TRP A 1014 10.45 -9.63 -21.91
CA TRP A 1014 9.97 -9.77 -23.30
C TRP A 1014 11.10 -10.01 -24.28
N ARG A 1015 12.26 -9.34 -24.14
CA ARG A 1015 13.45 -9.62 -24.97
C ARG A 1015 13.91 -11.07 -24.84
N ARG A 1016 13.93 -11.63 -23.63
CA ARG A 1016 14.27 -13.04 -23.40
C ARG A 1016 13.19 -13.99 -23.92
N THR A 1017 11.93 -13.63 -23.73
CA THR A 1017 10.79 -14.47 -24.17
C THR A 1017 10.66 -14.50 -25.69
N LEU A 1018 11.00 -13.39 -26.35
CA LEU A 1018 10.99 -13.22 -27.80
C LEU A 1018 12.39 -13.43 -28.41
N GLU A 1019 13.34 -13.97 -27.65
CA GLU A 1019 14.67 -14.29 -28.14
C GLU A 1019 14.55 -15.37 -29.23
N GLY A 1020 15.01 -15.05 -30.46
CA GLY A 1020 14.84 -15.89 -31.65
C GLY A 1020 13.60 -15.61 -32.50
N VAL A 1021 12.82 -14.57 -32.16
CA VAL A 1021 11.76 -14.04 -33.03
C VAL A 1021 12.36 -12.95 -33.92
N ASP A 1022 12.89 -13.34 -35.08
CA ASP A 1022 13.62 -12.45 -36.00
C ASP A 1022 12.74 -11.78 -37.07
N LEU A 1023 11.46 -12.13 -37.09
CA LEU A 1023 10.50 -11.56 -38.05
C LEU A 1023 10.02 -10.19 -37.54
N PRO A 1024 10.16 -9.11 -38.34
CA PRO A 1024 9.59 -7.83 -37.97
C PRO A 1024 8.08 -8.01 -37.79
N THR A 1025 7.58 -7.61 -36.62
CA THR A 1025 6.15 -7.49 -36.40
C THR A 1025 5.66 -6.31 -37.24
N PRO A 1026 4.73 -6.49 -38.19
CA PRO A 1026 4.15 -5.36 -38.92
C PRO A 1026 3.24 -4.60 -37.95
N LEU A 1027 3.82 -3.66 -37.19
CA LEU A 1027 3.08 -2.67 -36.43
C LEU A 1027 2.80 -1.50 -37.37
N GLY A 1028 1.52 -1.29 -37.68
CA GLY A 1028 1.02 -0.06 -38.28
C GLY A 1028 1.07 1.11 -37.32
#